data_AF-A0A3S0E6U4-F1
#
_entry.id   AF-A0A3S0E6U4-F1
#
_cell.length_a   1.000
_cell.length_b   1.000
_cell.length_c   1.000
_cell.angle_alpha   90.00
_cell.angle_beta   90.00
_cell.angle_gamma   90.00
#
_symmetry.space_group_name_H-M   'P 1'
#
loop_
_entity.id
_entity.type
_entity.pdbx_description
1 polymer ?
#
loop_
_entity_poly.entity_id
_entity_poly.type
_entity_poly.pdbx_seq_one_letter_code
_entity_poly.pdbx_strand_id
1 'polypeptide(L)'
;MIHLEHGLRTPSQQRPRARTLCVFLGLSAALSCAHADTIYLPPCFSCTLNSTPPAGDTWVIQGNFVTIGMDGLVSEGSLINNADYLTNTFNFQAKAALSNNAWLNNFGMLTVAGSPLAALNNSGTLWNQGTLKVFTGFESLSGRVINQGQIVIGGSLHNHASATFINNATVQFQGASTRNDAGALIENAGDWTALAGSSITNLGAVNNRGKMAGISIINSGTFTNFAGATLDPGTGIVRTESSGTLVNHGTISIADSNFELAAGSRFDFTGGTLNNEALGHITLRRDFVLGDAKSGVVNLSVLGSLRNYATLSVAQGYTQNAGGSVINFSGGIFKVNGTLNSQDLFNNQGAQLNNNGHIDVADVLINAGHFTNKGTVLIHGGQLINQAGATLDNLGGISFALGLGKLLNQGTLNNGGVDGVDAQIALERNQTYDFTGGILNNRANGTLMLYSGTHFALGDAQSGVVNLGAGGRVRIDDGASLVNQSGHTQVNQGQIIASTGGLLQNDGILVNHGKILGGQINNNGTILGSGSIEVGDGGAIIAGSVTQSNVTLTRGTMRLQAGGSLQVNTFTVSAFEGTVLHDHNVVVTAQGGVNNEGHYFFQGAGGTINGKVHNLEGGTIQVNSSRAVINGTLTNDGRYLSSNAFNSFADLIVTTGGWVSASHADFLITGDFLNHSTQAKLWDTTKADLLLFGNGLHQIGVAGADLGASRAGYVSNFAWSALSLGTGSRYDVVDGNASVGGALYVGLIDLQDGLTQLQRISSDYNIYYDALLAGNAYLGGRTYAFGGGSGHLIGITSAAAVPEPREGALVVGGLSVLAVWFRRRRAI
;
A
#
# COMPACT_ATOMS: atom_id res chain seq x y z
N MET A 1 -21.12 49.17 -76.59
CA MET A 1 -21.74 50.24 -77.40
C MET A 1 -22.96 49.65 -78.11
N ILE A 2 -24.17 49.90 -77.59
CA ILE A 2 -25.46 49.77 -78.30
C ILE A 2 -26.31 50.97 -77.85
N HIS A 3 -26.93 51.66 -78.81
CA HIS A 3 -27.84 52.80 -78.58
C HIS A 3 -29.19 52.34 -78.03
N LEU A 4 -29.87 53.22 -77.28
CA LEU A 4 -31.30 53.52 -77.50
C LEU A 4 -31.69 54.87 -76.86
N GLU A 5 -32.73 55.49 -77.40
CA GLU A 5 -33.02 56.93 -77.26
C GLU A 5 -34.00 57.29 -76.13
N HIS A 6 -34.12 58.60 -75.88
CA HIS A 6 -34.99 59.20 -74.86
C HIS A 6 -36.50 58.92 -75.07
N GLY A 7 -37.17 58.59 -73.97
CA GLY A 7 -38.63 58.70 -73.81
C GLY A 7 -39.01 59.50 -72.57
N LEU A 8 -39.20 60.82 -72.72
CA LEU A 8 -39.63 61.70 -71.62
C LEU A 8 -41.10 61.45 -71.22
N ARG A 9 -41.35 61.17 -69.94
CA ARG A 9 -42.60 61.51 -69.22
C ARG A 9 -42.38 61.48 -67.71
N THR A 10 -42.57 62.63 -67.06
CA THR A 10 -42.69 62.73 -65.60
C THR A 10 -44.09 62.25 -65.16
N PRO A 11 -44.26 61.85 -63.88
CA PRO A 11 -44.79 62.83 -62.94
C PRO A 11 -44.10 62.85 -61.57
N SER A 12 -44.40 63.91 -60.84
CA SER A 12 -43.94 64.27 -59.49
C SER A 12 -44.23 63.25 -58.39
N GLN A 13 -43.30 63.10 -57.44
CA GLN A 13 -43.64 63.19 -56.00
C GLN A 13 -42.43 63.63 -55.14
N GLN A 14 -42.69 63.96 -53.88
CA GLN A 14 -41.90 64.91 -53.08
C GLN A 14 -40.65 64.29 -52.41
N ARG A 15 -39.53 65.05 -52.37
CA ARG A 15 -38.39 64.80 -51.45
C ARG A 15 -38.54 65.66 -50.18
N PRO A 16 -38.42 65.10 -48.96
CA PRO A 16 -38.08 65.88 -47.77
C PRO A 16 -36.59 66.24 -47.78
N ARG A 17 -36.25 67.50 -47.49
CA ARG A 17 -34.86 67.95 -47.36
C ARG A 17 -34.35 67.71 -45.93
N ALA A 18 -33.35 66.85 -45.75
CA ALA A 18 -32.48 66.92 -44.58
C ALA A 18 -31.37 67.95 -44.86
N ARG A 19 -31.29 69.01 -44.03
CA ARG A 19 -30.16 69.94 -44.03
C ARG A 19 -29.17 69.49 -42.96
N THR A 20 -27.95 69.13 -43.36
CA THR A 20 -26.82 69.03 -42.44
C THR A 20 -25.90 70.23 -42.64
N LEU A 21 -25.57 70.91 -41.55
CA LEU A 21 -24.82 72.16 -41.52
C LEU A 21 -23.33 71.85 -41.29
N CYS A 22 -22.47 72.03 -42.31
CA CYS A 22 -21.02 71.99 -42.11
C CYS A 22 -20.49 73.41 -41.79
N VAL A 23 -19.82 73.53 -40.65
CA VAL A 23 -19.13 74.75 -40.19
C VAL A 23 -17.73 74.80 -40.80
N PHE A 24 -17.31 75.98 -41.30
CA PHE A 24 -16.04 76.17 -42.00
C PHE A 24 -14.90 76.61 -41.06
N LEU A 25 -13.95 75.70 -40.82
CA LEU A 25 -12.53 75.90 -40.45
C LEU A 25 -11.76 74.61 -40.83
N GLY A 26 -10.58 74.62 -41.45
CA GLY A 26 -9.82 75.70 -42.09
C GLY A 26 -8.53 75.16 -42.74
N LEU A 27 -8.10 75.74 -43.88
CA LEU A 27 -6.91 75.40 -44.70
C LEU A 27 -6.80 73.97 -45.30
N SER A 28 -6.74 73.95 -46.64
CA SER A 28 -6.10 72.93 -47.50
C SER A 28 -6.43 71.44 -47.33
N ALA A 29 -7.63 71.05 -47.77
CA ALA A 29 -7.82 69.80 -48.52
C ALA A 29 -8.98 69.96 -49.51
N ALA A 30 -8.81 69.51 -50.76
CA ALA A 30 -9.88 69.53 -51.76
C ALA A 30 -10.85 68.36 -51.52
N LEU A 31 -11.76 68.52 -50.56
CA LEU A 31 -12.88 67.60 -50.35
C LEU A 31 -13.96 67.86 -51.40
N SER A 32 -14.02 67.01 -52.43
CA SER A 32 -15.25 66.85 -53.20
C SER A 32 -16.32 66.25 -52.27
N CYS A 33 -17.40 67.00 -52.06
CA CYS A 33 -18.60 66.44 -51.45
C CYS A 33 -19.27 65.53 -52.50
N ALA A 34 -18.83 64.28 -52.57
CA ALA A 34 -19.49 63.26 -53.38
C ALA A 34 -20.94 63.10 -52.88
N HIS A 35 -21.90 63.41 -53.74
CA HIS A 35 -23.31 63.24 -53.45
C HIS A 35 -23.63 61.75 -53.65
N ALA A 36 -23.76 61.00 -52.56
CA ALA A 36 -24.06 59.57 -52.62
C ALA A 36 -25.51 59.36 -53.08
N ASP A 37 -25.70 58.99 -54.34
CA ASP A 37 -27.03 58.79 -54.91
C ASP A 37 -27.41 57.29 -54.93
N THR A 38 -28.63 56.98 -54.48
CA THR A 38 -29.23 55.65 -54.61
C THR A 38 -30.01 55.55 -55.91
N ILE A 39 -29.54 54.71 -56.83
CA ILE A 39 -30.08 54.55 -58.18
C ILE A 39 -30.78 53.19 -58.28
N TYR A 40 -32.07 53.20 -58.60
CA TYR A 40 -32.84 52.00 -58.90
C TYR A 40 -32.74 51.69 -60.40
N LEU A 41 -32.21 50.52 -60.73
CA LEU A 41 -32.18 50.05 -62.12
C LEU A 41 -33.59 49.62 -62.56
N PRO A 42 -34.01 49.89 -63.81
CA PRO A 42 -35.32 49.45 -64.30
C PRO A 42 -35.49 47.93 -64.19
N PRO A 43 -36.67 47.43 -63.76
CA PRO A 43 -36.91 46.00 -63.67
C PRO A 43 -36.86 45.35 -65.06
N CYS A 44 -36.10 44.26 -65.20
CA CYS A 44 -36.00 43.48 -66.43
C CYS A 44 -36.51 42.05 -66.23
N PHE A 45 -37.09 41.43 -67.26
CA PHE A 45 -37.37 39.99 -67.20
C PHE A 45 -36.08 39.17 -67.32
N SER A 46 -35.24 39.50 -68.31
CA SER A 46 -33.90 38.95 -68.48
C SER A 46 -32.95 40.05 -68.96
N CYS A 47 -31.85 40.31 -68.26
CA CYS A 47 -30.86 41.29 -68.68
C CYS A 47 -29.44 41.02 -68.15
N THR A 48 -28.44 41.66 -68.77
CA THR A 48 -27.03 41.52 -68.41
C THR A 48 -26.51 42.79 -67.74
N LEU A 49 -25.92 42.67 -66.56
CA LEU A 49 -25.26 43.75 -65.84
C LEU A 49 -23.81 43.88 -66.32
N ASN A 50 -23.57 44.87 -67.18
CA ASN A 50 -22.26 45.17 -67.80
C ASN A 50 -21.63 46.49 -67.27
N SER A 51 -22.23 47.11 -66.25
CA SER A 51 -21.79 48.38 -65.66
C SER A 51 -22.09 48.40 -64.17
N THR A 52 -21.45 49.29 -63.43
CA THR A 52 -21.48 49.32 -61.96
C THR A 52 -21.67 50.72 -61.37
N PRO A 53 -22.14 50.81 -60.10
CA PRO A 53 -22.07 52.04 -59.35
C PRO A 53 -20.62 52.53 -59.25
N PRO A 54 -20.35 53.81 -59.54
CA PRO A 54 -19.07 54.44 -59.20
C PRO A 54 -18.93 54.55 -57.67
N ALA A 55 -17.70 54.82 -57.21
CA ALA A 55 -17.41 54.96 -55.78
C ALA A 55 -18.29 56.05 -55.13
N GLY A 56 -19.03 55.68 -54.09
CA GLY A 56 -19.96 56.55 -53.36
C GLY A 56 -21.44 56.34 -53.69
N ASP A 57 -21.77 55.80 -54.87
CA ASP A 57 -23.16 55.51 -55.25
C ASP A 57 -23.63 54.15 -54.73
N THR A 58 -24.96 53.98 -54.66
CA THR A 58 -25.61 52.69 -54.39
C THR A 58 -26.56 52.32 -55.52
N TRP A 59 -26.35 51.17 -56.17
CA TRP A 59 -27.27 50.67 -57.20
C TRP A 59 -28.17 49.55 -56.66
N VAL A 60 -29.46 49.65 -56.92
CA VAL A 60 -30.46 48.62 -56.60
C VAL A 60 -30.86 47.90 -57.88
N ILE A 61 -30.49 46.61 -57.98
CA ILE A 61 -30.86 45.73 -59.09
C ILE A 61 -32.29 45.23 -58.86
N GLN A 62 -33.12 45.25 -59.90
CA GLN A 62 -34.51 44.76 -59.88
C GLN A 62 -34.81 43.97 -61.16
N GLY A 63 -35.72 43.01 -61.10
CA GLY A 63 -36.08 42.14 -62.23
C GLY A 63 -36.17 40.66 -61.84
N ASN A 64 -36.39 39.78 -62.81
CA ASN A 64 -36.45 38.33 -62.59
C ASN A 64 -35.08 37.68 -62.76
N PHE A 65 -34.47 37.78 -63.94
CA PHE A 65 -33.18 37.14 -64.26
C PHE A 65 -32.12 38.18 -64.65
N VAL A 66 -31.12 38.37 -63.79
CA VAL A 66 -29.99 39.28 -64.04
C VAL A 66 -28.69 38.49 -64.07
N THR A 67 -27.90 38.63 -65.13
CA THR A 67 -26.64 37.90 -65.30
C THR A 67 -25.46 38.88 -65.37
N ILE A 68 -24.32 38.52 -64.76
CA ILE A 68 -23.08 39.27 -64.88
C ILE A 68 -22.52 39.18 -66.31
N GLY A 69 -22.00 40.29 -66.84
CA GLY A 69 -21.35 40.37 -68.15
C GLY A 69 -20.19 39.39 -68.34
N MET A 70 -19.95 38.97 -69.60
CA MET A 70 -18.89 38.00 -69.93
C MET A 70 -17.47 38.50 -69.66
N ASP A 71 -17.28 39.82 -69.70
CA ASP A 71 -16.03 40.50 -69.34
C ASP A 71 -15.83 40.61 -67.81
N GLY A 72 -16.81 40.15 -67.01
CA GLY A 72 -16.87 40.33 -65.57
C GLY A 72 -17.47 41.66 -65.14
N LEU A 73 -17.34 41.97 -63.85
CA LEU A 73 -17.89 43.16 -63.22
C LEU A 73 -16.99 43.65 -62.07
N VAL A 74 -16.71 44.95 -61.98
CA VAL A 74 -16.00 45.56 -60.85
C VAL A 74 -16.83 46.73 -60.31
N SER A 75 -17.37 46.56 -59.10
CA SER A 75 -18.23 47.53 -58.43
C SER A 75 -17.41 48.39 -57.47
N GLU A 76 -17.22 49.67 -57.82
CA GLU A 76 -16.54 50.65 -56.97
C GLU A 76 -17.48 51.18 -55.86
N GLY A 77 -18.77 51.32 -56.17
CA GLY A 77 -19.84 51.64 -55.22
C GLY A 77 -20.62 50.42 -54.73
N SER A 78 -21.63 50.67 -53.88
CA SER A 78 -22.43 49.63 -53.21
C SER A 78 -23.52 49.05 -54.11
N LEU A 79 -23.79 47.76 -53.97
CA LEU A 79 -24.75 47.03 -54.81
C LEU A 79 -25.78 46.31 -53.96
N ILE A 80 -27.06 46.52 -54.25
CA ILE A 80 -28.19 45.85 -53.59
C ILE A 80 -28.90 44.97 -54.62
N ASN A 81 -28.91 43.66 -54.40
CA ASN A 81 -29.67 42.72 -55.22
C ASN A 81 -31.10 42.53 -54.67
N ASN A 82 -32.07 43.08 -55.39
CA ASN A 82 -33.50 42.81 -55.23
C ASN A 82 -34.11 42.13 -56.48
N ALA A 83 -33.29 41.59 -57.40
CA ALA A 83 -33.80 40.77 -58.50
C ALA A 83 -33.99 39.33 -58.05
N ASP A 84 -35.01 38.63 -58.56
CA ASP A 84 -35.36 37.27 -58.11
C ASP A 84 -34.14 36.35 -58.18
N TYR A 85 -33.36 36.43 -59.27
CA TYR A 85 -32.11 35.72 -59.51
C TYR A 85 -31.03 36.63 -60.10
N LEU A 86 -29.96 36.89 -59.34
CA LEU A 86 -28.69 37.43 -59.85
C LEU A 86 -27.69 36.28 -60.04
N THR A 87 -27.13 36.13 -61.24
CA THR A 87 -26.24 35.02 -61.59
C THR A 87 -24.86 35.52 -62.07
N ASN A 88 -23.80 35.09 -61.37
CA ASN A 88 -22.42 35.30 -61.77
C ASN A 88 -21.77 34.00 -62.27
N THR A 89 -21.34 34.00 -63.54
CA THR A 89 -20.54 32.90 -64.14
C THR A 89 -19.08 33.32 -64.40
N PHE A 90 -18.74 34.58 -64.14
CA PHE A 90 -17.46 35.20 -64.51
C PHE A 90 -16.76 35.81 -63.28
N ASN A 91 -15.86 36.77 -63.49
CA ASN A 91 -15.20 37.50 -62.39
C ASN A 91 -16.08 38.67 -61.95
N PHE A 92 -16.56 38.67 -60.71
CA PHE A 92 -17.29 39.78 -60.09
C PHE A 92 -16.53 40.24 -58.83
N GLN A 93 -16.05 41.49 -58.83
CA GLN A 93 -15.47 42.13 -57.66
C GLN A 93 -16.40 43.23 -57.12
N ALA A 94 -16.65 43.25 -55.81
CA ALA A 94 -17.31 44.34 -55.10
C ALA A 94 -16.32 44.98 -54.12
N LYS A 95 -16.02 46.27 -54.30
CA LYS A 95 -15.08 47.04 -53.46
C LYS A 95 -15.77 47.81 -52.33
N ALA A 96 -17.09 47.97 -52.40
CA ALA A 96 -17.96 48.44 -51.34
C ALA A 96 -19.01 47.35 -50.99
N ALA A 97 -20.06 47.70 -50.23
CA ALA A 97 -21.01 46.73 -49.70
C ALA A 97 -21.84 46.06 -50.80
N LEU A 98 -21.92 44.73 -50.77
CA LEU A 98 -22.80 43.90 -51.57
C LEU A 98 -23.90 43.34 -50.66
N SER A 99 -25.14 43.78 -50.86
CA SER A 99 -26.30 43.33 -50.07
C SER A 99 -27.22 42.47 -50.93
N ASN A 100 -27.41 41.20 -50.57
CA ASN A 100 -28.30 40.28 -51.25
C ASN A 100 -29.61 40.06 -50.47
N ASN A 101 -30.73 40.46 -51.07
CA ASN A 101 -32.07 40.30 -50.48
C ASN A 101 -32.91 39.22 -51.18
N ALA A 102 -32.41 38.63 -52.27
CA ALA A 102 -33.10 37.64 -53.10
C ALA A 102 -32.14 36.47 -53.44
N TRP A 103 -32.17 35.86 -54.64
CA TRP A 103 -31.16 34.85 -54.99
C TRP A 103 -29.91 35.45 -55.61
N LEU A 104 -28.75 35.02 -55.13
CA LEU A 104 -27.43 35.25 -55.72
C LEU A 104 -26.75 33.90 -56.01
N ASN A 105 -26.65 33.54 -57.28
CA ASN A 105 -25.95 32.35 -57.76
C ASN A 105 -24.53 32.73 -58.18
N ASN A 106 -23.51 32.14 -57.57
CA ASN A 106 -22.10 32.31 -57.96
C ASN A 106 -21.51 30.99 -58.48
N PHE A 107 -21.43 30.87 -59.80
CA PHE A 107 -20.68 29.82 -60.50
C PHE A 107 -19.24 30.25 -60.82
N GLY A 108 -18.98 31.55 -60.94
CA GLY A 108 -17.66 32.14 -61.21
C GLY A 108 -16.86 32.51 -59.96
N MET A 109 -16.04 33.57 -60.06
CA MET A 109 -15.31 34.13 -58.93
C MET A 109 -15.99 35.41 -58.43
N LEU A 110 -16.46 35.42 -57.18
CA LEU A 110 -16.97 36.59 -56.48
C LEU A 110 -15.95 37.03 -55.42
N THR A 111 -15.44 38.25 -55.49
CA THR A 111 -14.53 38.83 -54.50
C THR A 111 -15.11 40.11 -53.89
N VAL A 112 -15.43 40.08 -52.60
CA VAL A 112 -15.81 41.24 -51.81
C VAL A 112 -14.56 41.76 -51.08
N ALA A 113 -13.90 42.74 -51.70
CA ALA A 113 -12.64 43.33 -51.26
C ALA A 113 -12.32 44.64 -52.01
N GLY A 114 -11.74 45.61 -51.32
CA GLY A 114 -11.14 46.80 -51.93
C GLY A 114 -11.22 48.08 -51.09
N SER A 115 -12.08 48.11 -50.08
CA SER A 115 -12.15 49.18 -49.09
C SER A 115 -12.58 48.63 -47.72
N PRO A 116 -12.42 49.39 -46.62
CA PRO A 116 -13.00 49.03 -45.32
C PRO A 116 -14.54 48.95 -45.32
N LEU A 117 -15.20 49.46 -46.36
CA LEU A 117 -16.65 49.41 -46.56
C LEU A 117 -17.09 48.24 -47.46
N ALA A 118 -16.15 47.41 -47.94
CA ALA A 118 -16.50 46.13 -48.54
C ALA A 118 -17.14 45.25 -47.45
N ALA A 119 -18.34 44.76 -47.69
CA ALA A 119 -19.02 43.84 -46.78
C ALA A 119 -20.03 43.01 -47.58
N LEU A 120 -20.20 41.75 -47.21
CA LEU A 120 -21.26 40.91 -47.76
C LEU A 120 -22.40 40.81 -46.75
N ASN A 121 -23.56 41.35 -47.13
CA ASN A 121 -24.80 41.24 -46.35
C ASN A 121 -25.76 40.31 -47.11
N ASN A 122 -26.42 39.39 -46.41
CA ASN A 122 -27.30 38.42 -47.05
C ASN A 122 -28.55 38.14 -46.19
N SER A 123 -29.69 38.71 -46.59
CA SER A 123 -31.01 38.35 -46.10
C SER A 123 -31.75 37.37 -47.02
N GLY A 124 -31.31 37.26 -48.29
CA GLY A 124 -31.81 36.31 -49.28
C GLY A 124 -31.11 34.94 -49.26
N THR A 125 -31.05 34.28 -50.41
CA THR A 125 -30.30 33.02 -50.61
C THR A 125 -29.07 33.25 -51.47
N LEU A 126 -27.88 32.95 -50.95
CA LEU A 126 -26.63 32.92 -51.72
C LEU A 126 -26.24 31.46 -51.98
N TRP A 127 -26.14 31.08 -53.25
CA TRP A 127 -25.68 29.76 -53.67
C TRP A 127 -24.33 29.87 -54.39
N ASN A 128 -23.26 29.35 -53.77
CA ASN A 128 -21.91 29.36 -54.30
C ASN A 128 -21.51 27.97 -54.82
N GLN A 129 -21.27 27.83 -56.12
CA GLN A 129 -20.60 26.68 -56.73
C GLN A 129 -19.16 27.00 -57.18
N GLY A 130 -18.85 28.28 -57.42
CA GLY A 130 -17.52 28.75 -57.77
C GLY A 130 -16.69 29.15 -56.54
N THR A 131 -15.95 30.24 -56.65
CA THR A 131 -15.12 30.79 -55.55
C THR A 131 -15.71 32.10 -55.04
N LEU A 132 -16.03 32.16 -53.75
CA LEU A 132 -16.40 33.39 -53.04
C LEU A 132 -15.26 33.79 -52.09
N LYS A 133 -14.76 35.02 -52.18
CA LYS A 133 -13.75 35.58 -51.26
C LYS A 133 -14.31 36.82 -50.57
N VAL A 134 -14.29 36.86 -49.24
CA VAL A 134 -14.79 37.98 -48.43
C VAL A 134 -13.70 38.37 -47.45
N PHE A 135 -12.98 39.46 -47.73
CA PHE A 135 -11.75 39.79 -47.01
C PHE A 135 -11.97 40.64 -45.75
N THR A 136 -13.11 41.32 -45.65
CA THR A 136 -13.41 42.37 -44.66
C THR A 136 -14.48 41.93 -43.67
N GLY A 137 -15.60 41.41 -44.15
CA GLY A 137 -16.66 40.85 -43.30
C GLY A 137 -17.86 40.31 -44.06
N PHE A 138 -18.40 39.20 -43.57
CA PHE A 138 -19.75 38.72 -43.85
C PHE A 138 -20.62 39.10 -42.63
N GLU A 139 -20.88 40.40 -42.50
CA GLU A 139 -21.28 41.05 -41.25
C GLU A 139 -22.76 40.92 -40.89
N SER A 140 -23.62 40.57 -41.86
CA SER A 140 -25.06 40.42 -41.62
C SER A 140 -25.65 39.30 -42.48
N LEU A 141 -25.36 38.06 -42.11
CA LEU A 141 -26.07 36.89 -42.63
C LEU A 141 -27.35 36.68 -41.79
N SER A 142 -28.49 37.04 -42.38
CA SER A 142 -29.85 36.84 -41.84
C SER A 142 -30.68 35.83 -42.66
N GLY A 143 -30.27 35.55 -43.90
CA GLY A 143 -30.87 34.57 -44.80
C GLY A 143 -30.13 33.24 -44.85
N ARG A 144 -30.00 32.68 -46.06
CA ARG A 144 -29.38 31.37 -46.31
C ARG A 144 -28.14 31.48 -47.19
N VAL A 145 -27.07 30.76 -46.82
CA VAL A 145 -25.88 30.53 -47.65
C VAL A 145 -25.74 29.04 -47.93
N ILE A 146 -25.48 28.68 -49.18
CA ILE A 146 -25.21 27.31 -49.62
C ILE A 146 -23.89 27.28 -50.37
N ASN A 147 -22.85 26.71 -49.77
CA ASN A 147 -21.58 26.45 -50.44
C ASN A 147 -21.52 25.02 -50.99
N GLN A 148 -21.21 24.92 -52.28
CA GLN A 148 -20.84 23.73 -53.04
C GLN A 148 -19.49 23.90 -53.76
N GLY A 149 -18.84 25.06 -53.61
CA GLY A 149 -17.51 25.36 -54.14
C GLY A 149 -16.54 25.78 -53.04
N GLN A 150 -15.82 26.89 -53.24
CA GLN A 150 -14.90 27.43 -52.23
C GLN A 150 -15.40 28.76 -51.67
N ILE A 151 -15.41 28.90 -50.34
CA ILE A 151 -15.48 30.21 -49.67
C ILE A 151 -14.15 30.48 -48.94
N VAL A 152 -13.58 31.68 -49.11
CA VAL A 152 -12.46 32.19 -48.31
C VAL A 152 -12.92 33.42 -47.55
N ILE A 153 -12.75 33.41 -46.22
CA ILE A 153 -13.16 34.50 -45.34
C ILE A 153 -11.92 35.03 -44.60
N GLY A 154 -11.56 36.29 -44.87
CA GLY A 154 -10.51 37.02 -44.14
C GLY A 154 -11.05 37.88 -43.00
N GLY A 155 -12.32 38.26 -43.06
CA GLY A 155 -13.03 39.05 -42.05
C GLY A 155 -13.88 38.23 -41.08
N SER A 156 -14.77 38.86 -40.33
CA SER A 156 -15.73 38.13 -39.48
C SER A 156 -16.85 37.47 -40.30
N LEU A 157 -17.47 36.42 -39.75
CA LEU A 157 -18.75 35.86 -40.21
C LEU A 157 -19.76 35.95 -39.08
N HIS A 158 -20.84 36.71 -39.26
CA HIS A 158 -21.94 36.80 -38.28
C HIS A 158 -23.22 36.19 -38.84
N ASN A 159 -23.55 34.98 -38.38
CA ASN A 159 -24.78 34.26 -38.67
C ASN A 159 -25.82 34.61 -37.60
N HIS A 160 -26.80 35.45 -37.95
CA HIS A 160 -27.84 35.94 -37.04
C HIS A 160 -28.94 34.90 -36.81
N ALA A 161 -29.80 35.15 -35.81
CA ALA A 161 -30.98 34.32 -35.52
C ALA A 161 -31.79 34.02 -36.79
N SER A 162 -32.24 32.75 -36.91
CA SER A 162 -32.94 32.18 -38.07
C SER A 162 -32.13 32.05 -39.38
N ALA A 163 -30.90 32.56 -39.43
CA ALA A 163 -30.03 32.40 -40.58
C ALA A 163 -29.44 30.98 -40.68
N THR A 164 -29.09 30.55 -41.88
CA THR A 164 -28.53 29.21 -42.15
C THR A 164 -27.32 29.28 -43.06
N PHE A 165 -26.15 28.85 -42.57
CA PHE A 165 -24.93 28.69 -43.36
C PHE A 165 -24.65 27.21 -43.62
N ILE A 166 -24.65 26.77 -44.88
CA ILE A 166 -24.40 25.37 -45.27
C ILE A 166 -23.10 25.28 -46.05
N ASN A 167 -22.16 24.46 -45.60
CA ASN A 167 -20.97 24.07 -46.34
C ASN A 167 -21.01 22.59 -46.77
N ASN A 168 -21.06 22.33 -48.07
CA ASN A 168 -20.92 20.99 -48.66
C ASN A 168 -19.57 20.79 -49.39
N ALA A 169 -18.67 21.76 -49.34
CA ALA A 169 -17.39 21.76 -50.05
C ALA A 169 -16.32 22.45 -49.17
N THR A 170 -15.58 23.46 -49.65
CA THR A 170 -14.46 24.04 -48.87
C THR A 170 -14.78 25.42 -48.33
N VAL A 171 -14.55 25.64 -47.03
CA VAL A 171 -14.48 26.95 -46.39
C VAL A 171 -13.11 27.14 -45.75
N GLN A 172 -12.48 28.29 -45.97
CA GLN A 172 -11.18 28.66 -45.41
C GLN A 172 -11.25 29.99 -44.66
N PHE A 173 -10.88 30.01 -43.39
CA PHE A 173 -10.77 31.23 -42.57
C PHE A 173 -9.31 31.69 -42.44
N GLN A 174 -9.05 32.97 -42.66
CA GLN A 174 -7.69 33.55 -42.65
C GLN A 174 -7.45 34.43 -41.40
N GLY A 175 -7.60 33.86 -40.20
CA GLY A 175 -7.41 34.58 -38.93
C GLY A 175 -8.68 35.26 -38.43
N ALA A 176 -9.83 34.61 -38.62
CA ALA A 176 -11.14 35.23 -38.62
C ALA A 176 -12.10 34.63 -37.56
N SER A 177 -13.03 35.45 -37.07
CA SER A 177 -14.02 35.05 -36.06
C SER A 177 -15.40 34.81 -36.66
N THR A 178 -15.97 33.65 -36.35
CA THR A 178 -17.38 33.31 -36.64
C THR A 178 -18.21 33.49 -35.39
N ARG A 179 -19.36 34.14 -35.51
CA ARG A 179 -20.41 34.19 -34.49
C ARG A 179 -21.68 33.56 -35.03
N ASN A 180 -22.22 32.59 -34.31
CA ASN A 180 -23.50 31.95 -34.61
C ASN A 180 -24.48 32.29 -33.47
N ASP A 181 -25.42 33.21 -33.72
CA ASP A 181 -26.36 33.67 -32.68
C ASP A 181 -27.39 32.59 -32.29
N ALA A 182 -28.09 32.80 -31.18
CA ALA A 182 -29.16 31.92 -30.75
C ALA A 182 -30.26 31.81 -31.83
N GLY A 183 -30.65 30.57 -32.16
CA GLY A 183 -31.60 30.30 -33.25
C GLY A 183 -31.00 30.31 -34.67
N ALA A 184 -29.68 30.51 -34.81
CA ALA A 184 -28.96 30.41 -36.08
C ALA A 184 -28.40 28.98 -36.29
N LEU A 185 -28.22 28.56 -37.54
CA LEU A 185 -27.72 27.22 -37.91
C LEU A 185 -26.47 27.30 -38.80
N ILE A 186 -25.44 26.51 -38.45
CA ILE A 186 -24.31 26.17 -39.32
C ILE A 186 -24.33 24.66 -39.59
N GLU A 187 -24.37 24.23 -40.84
CA GLU A 187 -24.19 22.84 -41.28
C GLU A 187 -22.87 22.74 -42.05
N ASN A 188 -21.97 21.84 -41.65
CA ASN A 188 -20.70 21.58 -42.34
C ASN A 188 -20.59 20.10 -42.73
N ALA A 189 -20.92 19.77 -43.98
CA ALA A 189 -20.69 18.47 -44.59
C ALA A 189 -19.36 18.37 -45.35
N GLY A 190 -18.68 19.49 -45.63
CA GLY A 190 -17.40 19.52 -46.32
C GLY A 190 -16.19 19.82 -45.41
N ASP A 191 -15.14 20.37 -46.00
CA ASP A 191 -13.93 20.82 -45.33
C ASP A 191 -14.06 22.26 -44.84
N TRP A 192 -13.86 22.45 -43.54
CA TRP A 192 -13.67 23.75 -42.90
C TRP A 192 -12.25 23.82 -42.36
N THR A 193 -11.46 24.76 -42.86
CA THR A 193 -10.07 24.96 -42.45
C THR A 193 -9.86 26.39 -41.98
N ALA A 194 -8.96 26.60 -41.04
CA ALA A 194 -8.67 27.94 -40.54
C ALA A 194 -7.19 28.13 -40.19
N LEU A 195 -6.71 29.37 -40.34
CA LEU A 195 -5.42 29.79 -39.77
C LEU A 195 -5.55 29.95 -38.25
N ALA A 196 -4.43 29.74 -37.54
CA ALA A 196 -4.34 29.86 -36.09
C ALA A 196 -4.93 31.19 -35.57
N GLY A 197 -5.62 31.13 -34.43
CA GLY A 197 -6.35 32.27 -33.85
C GLY A 197 -7.80 32.43 -34.34
N SER A 198 -8.22 31.71 -35.38
CA SER A 198 -9.63 31.70 -35.81
C SER A 198 -10.54 31.00 -34.80
N SER A 199 -11.80 31.42 -34.70
CA SER A 199 -12.76 30.86 -33.72
C SER A 199 -14.21 30.83 -34.20
N ILE A 200 -15.02 29.95 -33.61
CA ILE A 200 -16.49 29.95 -33.65
C ILE A 200 -17.01 30.19 -32.24
N THR A 201 -17.74 31.29 -32.04
CA THR A 201 -18.58 31.50 -30.86
C THR A 201 -20.01 31.07 -31.20
N ASN A 202 -20.45 29.95 -30.62
CA ASN A 202 -21.76 29.35 -30.89
C ASN A 202 -22.76 29.58 -29.76
N LEU A 203 -23.85 30.28 -30.06
CA LEU A 203 -25.06 30.42 -29.25
C LEU A 203 -26.26 29.67 -29.86
N GLY A 204 -26.19 29.34 -31.15
CA GLY A 204 -27.20 28.57 -31.90
C GLY A 204 -26.84 27.09 -32.05
N ALA A 205 -27.06 26.54 -33.24
CA ALA A 205 -26.72 25.17 -33.61
C ALA A 205 -25.55 25.12 -34.62
N VAL A 206 -24.57 24.25 -34.37
CA VAL A 206 -23.49 23.90 -35.30
C VAL A 206 -23.46 22.39 -35.48
N ASN A 207 -23.59 21.93 -36.72
CA ASN A 207 -23.65 20.52 -37.09
C ASN A 207 -22.48 20.18 -38.03
N ASN A 208 -21.44 19.51 -37.52
CA ASN A 208 -20.30 19.03 -38.28
C ASN A 208 -20.51 17.57 -38.72
N ARG A 209 -20.56 17.35 -40.03
CA ARG A 209 -20.64 16.04 -40.72
C ARG A 209 -19.40 15.74 -41.56
N GLY A 210 -18.59 16.76 -41.84
CA GLY A 210 -17.31 16.66 -42.56
C GLY A 210 -16.12 16.89 -41.63
N LYS A 211 -15.25 17.83 -42.01
CA LYS A 211 -14.02 18.16 -41.28
C LYS A 211 -14.02 19.60 -40.80
N MET A 212 -13.62 19.84 -39.56
CA MET A 212 -13.27 21.14 -39.01
C MET A 212 -11.82 21.10 -38.50
N ALA A 213 -10.95 21.95 -39.02
CA ALA A 213 -9.52 21.96 -38.71
C ALA A 213 -8.97 23.37 -38.43
N GLY A 214 -8.14 23.51 -37.39
CA GLY A 214 -7.41 24.74 -37.05
C GLY A 214 -8.27 25.84 -36.42
N ILE A 215 -9.46 25.52 -35.91
CA ILE A 215 -10.42 26.50 -35.40
C ILE A 215 -10.84 26.24 -33.95
N SER A 216 -10.81 27.29 -33.12
CA SER A 216 -11.29 27.20 -31.74
C SER A 216 -12.82 27.23 -31.69
N ILE A 217 -13.43 26.43 -30.82
CA ILE A 217 -14.88 26.37 -30.61
C ILE A 217 -15.21 26.83 -29.18
N ILE A 218 -16.04 27.87 -29.06
CA ILE A 218 -16.62 28.34 -27.80
C ILE A 218 -18.14 28.12 -27.89
N ASN A 219 -18.65 27.12 -27.19
CA ASN A 219 -20.01 26.61 -27.36
C ASN A 219 -20.89 26.88 -26.13
N SER A 220 -21.82 27.82 -26.27
CA SER A 220 -22.92 28.09 -25.33
C SER A 220 -24.28 27.57 -25.81
N GLY A 221 -24.40 27.25 -27.11
CA GLY A 221 -25.55 26.60 -27.75
C GLY A 221 -25.35 25.09 -27.91
N THR A 222 -25.74 24.54 -29.05
CA THR A 222 -25.54 23.12 -29.39
C THR A 222 -24.48 22.95 -30.48
N PHE A 223 -23.46 22.13 -30.22
CA PHE A 223 -22.49 21.69 -31.22
C PHE A 223 -22.60 20.17 -31.37
N THR A 224 -22.74 19.68 -32.60
CA THR A 224 -22.86 18.25 -32.93
C THR A 224 -21.75 17.85 -33.89
N ASN A 225 -20.82 17.00 -33.46
CA ASN A 225 -19.90 16.29 -34.34
C ASN A 225 -20.49 14.91 -34.66
N PHE A 226 -20.97 14.72 -35.89
CA PHE A 226 -21.64 13.48 -36.31
C PHE A 226 -20.66 12.32 -36.51
N ALA A 227 -21.17 11.09 -36.57
CA ALA A 227 -20.36 9.91 -36.87
C ALA A 227 -19.62 10.06 -38.21
N GLY A 228 -18.32 9.73 -38.20
CA GLY A 228 -17.41 9.94 -39.33
C GLY A 228 -16.86 11.36 -39.49
N ALA A 229 -17.41 12.35 -38.77
CA ALA A 229 -16.93 13.73 -38.79
C ALA A 229 -15.70 13.92 -37.89
N THR A 230 -14.85 14.88 -38.24
CA THR A 230 -13.62 15.20 -37.51
C THR A 230 -13.59 16.66 -37.06
N LEU A 231 -13.17 16.89 -35.82
CA LEU A 231 -12.83 18.20 -35.27
C LEU A 231 -11.41 18.17 -34.71
N ASP A 232 -10.58 19.07 -35.21
CA ASP A 232 -9.21 19.32 -34.77
C ASP A 232 -9.05 20.85 -34.60
N PRO A 233 -8.90 21.38 -33.38
CA PRO A 233 -8.75 22.81 -33.16
C PRO A 233 -7.35 23.33 -33.52
N GLY A 234 -6.40 22.46 -33.92
CA GLY A 234 -4.98 22.78 -33.93
C GLY A 234 -4.53 23.19 -32.52
N THR A 235 -3.78 24.28 -32.41
CA THR A 235 -3.38 24.90 -31.12
C THR A 235 -4.51 25.69 -30.43
N GLY A 236 -5.76 25.52 -30.87
CA GLY A 236 -6.93 26.23 -30.36
C GLY A 236 -7.52 25.67 -29.06
N ILE A 237 -8.80 25.98 -28.83
CA ILE A 237 -9.56 25.50 -27.67
C ILE A 237 -10.92 24.97 -28.13
N VAL A 238 -11.38 23.83 -27.60
CA VAL A 238 -12.76 23.36 -27.70
C VAL A 238 -13.40 23.44 -26.31
N ARG A 239 -14.21 24.47 -26.07
CA ARG A 239 -14.81 24.75 -24.75
C ARG A 239 -16.32 24.78 -24.83
N THR A 240 -16.98 23.98 -24.01
CA THR A 240 -18.44 24.02 -23.83
C THR A 240 -18.78 24.70 -22.51
N GLU A 241 -19.50 25.81 -22.62
CA GLU A 241 -19.91 26.69 -21.52
C GLU A 241 -21.05 26.08 -20.68
N SER A 242 -21.39 26.72 -19.56
CA SER A 242 -22.34 26.18 -18.57
C SER A 242 -23.78 25.96 -19.05
N SER A 243 -24.18 26.55 -20.18
CA SER A 243 -25.46 26.28 -20.84
C SER A 243 -25.34 25.36 -22.06
N GLY A 244 -24.13 25.18 -22.58
CA GLY A 244 -23.86 24.56 -23.87
C GLY A 244 -24.04 23.05 -23.86
N THR A 245 -24.35 22.50 -25.03
CA THR A 245 -24.46 21.06 -25.30
C THR A 245 -23.47 20.66 -26.37
N LEU A 246 -22.62 19.68 -26.07
CA LEU A 246 -21.67 19.09 -27.02
C LEU A 246 -22.00 17.62 -27.27
N VAL A 247 -22.44 17.31 -28.48
CA VAL A 247 -22.64 15.93 -28.94
C VAL A 247 -21.46 15.55 -29.83
N ASN A 248 -20.82 14.42 -29.57
CA ASN A 248 -19.70 13.90 -30.37
C ASN A 248 -19.88 12.41 -30.64
N HIS A 249 -20.42 12.08 -31.81
CA HIS A 249 -20.44 10.70 -32.33
C HIS A 249 -19.31 10.44 -33.33
N GLY A 250 -18.53 11.48 -33.68
CA GLY A 250 -17.34 11.39 -34.52
C GLY A 250 -16.04 11.40 -33.70
N THR A 251 -14.97 11.96 -34.28
CA THR A 251 -13.68 12.11 -33.61
C THR A 251 -13.38 13.58 -33.31
N ILE A 252 -12.99 13.86 -32.07
CA ILE A 252 -12.32 15.10 -31.69
C ILE A 252 -10.86 14.74 -31.36
N SER A 253 -9.89 15.36 -32.04
CA SER A 253 -8.46 15.25 -31.71
C SER A 253 -7.97 16.57 -31.14
N ILE A 254 -7.29 16.51 -30.00
CA ILE A 254 -6.79 17.64 -29.22
C ILE A 254 -5.27 17.51 -29.16
N ALA A 255 -4.58 18.04 -30.17
CA ALA A 255 -3.13 18.13 -30.21
C ALA A 255 -2.69 19.54 -29.81
N ASP A 256 -1.82 19.67 -28.81
CA ASP A 256 -1.27 20.94 -28.31
C ASP A 256 -2.34 22.02 -27.99
N SER A 257 -3.53 21.58 -27.58
CA SER A 257 -4.75 22.38 -27.38
C SER A 257 -5.47 22.03 -26.08
N ASN A 258 -6.48 22.83 -25.74
CA ASN A 258 -7.33 22.59 -24.57
C ASN A 258 -8.74 22.17 -24.98
N PHE A 259 -9.22 21.08 -24.37
CA PHE A 259 -10.63 20.69 -24.37
C PHE A 259 -11.22 20.96 -23.00
N GLU A 260 -12.40 21.60 -22.92
CA GLU A 260 -13.03 21.93 -21.64
C GLU A 260 -14.55 21.71 -21.65
N LEU A 261 -15.04 20.98 -20.64
CA LEU A 261 -16.46 20.92 -20.28
C LEU A 261 -16.69 21.69 -18.99
N ALA A 262 -17.35 22.85 -19.08
CA ALA A 262 -17.68 23.67 -17.92
C ALA A 262 -18.75 23.01 -17.03
N ALA A 263 -18.81 23.45 -15.76
CA ALA A 263 -19.87 23.08 -14.83
C ALA A 263 -21.25 23.48 -15.41
N GLY A 264 -22.25 22.60 -15.31
CA GLY A 264 -23.62 22.85 -15.80
C GLY A 264 -23.88 22.56 -17.28
N SER A 265 -22.83 22.39 -18.10
CA SER A 265 -22.93 22.03 -19.52
C SER A 265 -23.72 20.72 -19.76
N ARG A 266 -23.83 20.26 -21.01
CA ARG A 266 -24.29 18.92 -21.39
C ARG A 266 -23.33 18.28 -22.40
N PHE A 267 -23.15 16.97 -22.31
CA PHE A 267 -22.41 16.20 -23.31
C PHE A 267 -23.11 14.88 -23.63
N ASP A 268 -22.85 14.37 -24.84
CA ASP A 268 -23.15 13.01 -25.25
C ASP A 268 -22.12 12.56 -26.30
N PHE A 269 -21.20 11.67 -25.92
CA PHE A 269 -20.15 11.13 -26.78
C PHE A 269 -20.43 9.67 -27.18
N THR A 270 -21.69 9.25 -27.20
CA THR A 270 -22.08 7.87 -27.51
C THR A 270 -21.54 7.43 -28.88
N GLY A 271 -20.64 6.45 -28.88
CA GLY A 271 -19.97 5.94 -30.08
C GLY A 271 -18.87 6.84 -30.66
N GLY A 272 -18.63 8.02 -30.09
CA GLY A 272 -17.56 8.92 -30.50
C GLY A 272 -16.22 8.67 -29.82
N THR A 273 -15.19 9.35 -30.32
CA THR A 273 -13.82 9.32 -29.80
C THR A 273 -13.33 10.72 -29.45
N LEU A 274 -12.65 10.85 -28.32
CA LEU A 274 -11.88 12.03 -27.90
C LEU A 274 -10.41 11.61 -27.73
N ASN A 275 -9.55 12.06 -28.65
CA ASN A 275 -8.11 11.83 -28.59
C ASN A 275 -7.43 13.05 -27.95
N ASN A 276 -6.64 12.80 -26.91
CA ASN A 276 -5.68 13.75 -26.38
C ASN A 276 -4.29 13.38 -26.92
N GLU A 277 -3.73 14.24 -27.77
CA GLU A 277 -2.51 13.99 -28.54
C GLU A 277 -1.43 15.04 -28.18
N ALA A 278 -0.16 14.70 -28.39
CA ALA A 278 0.98 15.56 -28.04
C ALA A 278 0.82 16.17 -26.62
N LEU A 279 0.95 17.50 -26.45
CA LEU A 279 0.82 18.21 -25.17
C LEU A 279 -0.63 18.59 -24.81
N GLY A 280 -1.64 17.96 -25.44
CA GLY A 280 -3.05 18.29 -25.25
C GLY A 280 -3.56 18.17 -23.80
N HIS A 281 -4.61 18.92 -23.48
CA HIS A 281 -5.21 18.95 -22.15
C HIS A 281 -6.73 18.77 -22.19
N ILE A 282 -7.24 17.72 -21.54
CA ILE A 282 -8.67 17.53 -21.29
C ILE A 282 -9.00 18.07 -19.89
N THR A 283 -9.90 19.05 -19.81
CA THR A 283 -10.34 19.71 -18.56
C THR A 283 -11.81 19.45 -18.30
N LEU A 284 -12.11 18.86 -17.14
CA LEU A 284 -13.44 18.47 -16.72
C LEU A 284 -13.83 19.26 -15.47
N ARG A 285 -14.73 20.24 -15.61
CA ARG A 285 -15.35 20.98 -14.49
C ARG A 285 -16.74 20.48 -14.14
N ARG A 286 -17.03 19.24 -14.52
CA ARG A 286 -18.32 18.58 -14.38
C ARG A 286 -18.12 17.08 -14.18
N ASP A 287 -19.16 16.40 -13.72
CA ASP A 287 -19.10 14.96 -13.58
C ASP A 287 -18.95 14.26 -14.93
N PHE A 288 -18.08 13.23 -14.97
CA PHE A 288 -17.70 12.46 -16.14
C PHE A 288 -17.30 11.02 -15.74
N VAL A 289 -17.68 10.01 -16.53
CA VAL A 289 -17.47 8.59 -16.19
C VAL A 289 -16.80 7.86 -17.35
N LEU A 290 -15.49 7.60 -17.24
CA LEU A 290 -14.72 6.84 -18.20
C LEU A 290 -15.24 5.39 -18.24
N GLY A 291 -15.58 4.90 -19.43
CA GLY A 291 -16.24 3.61 -19.63
C GLY A 291 -17.78 3.65 -19.63
N ASP A 292 -18.42 4.78 -19.35
CA ASP A 292 -19.84 4.96 -19.65
C ASP A 292 -20.05 5.25 -21.14
N ALA A 293 -21.16 4.77 -21.71
CA ALA A 293 -21.50 4.94 -23.12
C ALA A 293 -21.50 6.42 -23.54
N LYS A 294 -22.04 7.30 -22.69
CA LYS A 294 -22.09 8.76 -22.94
C LYS A 294 -20.73 9.45 -22.95
N SER A 295 -19.68 8.81 -22.43
CA SER A 295 -18.33 9.37 -22.40
C SER A 295 -17.50 8.99 -23.63
N GLY A 296 -17.99 8.05 -24.44
CA GLY A 296 -17.28 7.57 -25.63
C GLY A 296 -15.94 6.91 -25.30
N VAL A 297 -15.06 6.85 -26.29
CA VAL A 297 -13.66 6.43 -26.10
C VAL A 297 -12.80 7.66 -25.81
N VAL A 298 -12.09 7.67 -24.69
CA VAL A 298 -11.13 8.72 -24.33
C VAL A 298 -9.71 8.17 -24.39
N ASN A 299 -8.94 8.61 -25.38
CA ASN A 299 -7.55 8.23 -25.57
C ASN A 299 -6.62 9.31 -25.01
N LEU A 300 -5.59 8.91 -24.25
CA LEU A 300 -4.67 9.82 -23.57
C LEU A 300 -3.23 9.50 -23.97
N SER A 301 -2.57 10.41 -24.70
CA SER A 301 -1.16 10.31 -25.08
C SER A 301 -0.20 10.33 -23.88
N VAL A 302 1.07 10.00 -24.14
CA VAL A 302 2.16 10.01 -23.15
C VAL A 302 2.60 11.39 -22.66
N LEU A 303 2.20 12.46 -23.35
CA LEU A 303 2.56 13.85 -22.98
C LEU A 303 1.33 14.72 -22.67
N GLY A 304 0.12 14.18 -22.83
CA GLY A 304 -1.13 14.88 -22.56
C GLY A 304 -1.54 14.78 -21.09
N SER A 305 -2.43 15.69 -20.65
CA SER A 305 -2.97 15.65 -19.28
C SER A 305 -4.50 15.57 -19.22
N LEU A 306 -5.01 14.82 -18.25
CA LEU A 306 -6.42 14.81 -17.85
C LEU A 306 -6.58 15.59 -16.54
N ARG A 307 -7.40 16.63 -16.52
CA ARG A 307 -7.56 17.58 -15.41
C ARG A 307 -8.99 17.56 -14.88
N ASN A 308 -9.17 17.05 -13.66
CA ASN A 308 -10.47 16.97 -13.00
C ASN A 308 -10.66 18.09 -11.95
N TYR A 309 -11.82 18.74 -11.97
CA TYR A 309 -12.28 19.72 -10.98
C TYR A 309 -13.68 19.36 -10.40
N ALA A 310 -14.21 18.17 -10.69
CA ALA A 310 -15.55 17.70 -10.29
C ALA A 310 -15.52 16.20 -9.98
N THR A 311 -16.59 15.42 -10.23
CA THR A 311 -16.53 13.96 -10.06
C THR A 311 -16.06 13.26 -11.34
N LEU A 312 -14.80 12.84 -11.37
CA LEU A 312 -14.31 11.89 -12.37
C LEU A 312 -14.50 10.46 -11.84
N SER A 313 -14.86 9.51 -12.69
CA SER A 313 -14.90 8.10 -12.31
C SER A 313 -14.38 7.19 -13.42
N VAL A 314 -13.68 6.11 -13.07
CA VAL A 314 -13.43 4.95 -13.94
C VAL A 314 -14.46 3.88 -13.60
N ALA A 315 -15.27 3.48 -14.58
CA ALA A 315 -16.33 2.49 -14.41
C ALA A 315 -15.78 1.11 -14.04
N GLN A 316 -16.57 0.34 -13.28
CA GLN A 316 -16.20 -1.03 -12.91
C GLN A 316 -16.04 -1.91 -14.15
N GLY A 317 -14.96 -2.70 -14.22
CA GLY A 317 -14.64 -3.55 -15.38
C GLY A 317 -14.10 -2.80 -16.61
N TYR A 318 -13.95 -1.47 -16.54
CA TYR A 318 -13.30 -0.68 -17.57
C TYR A 318 -11.84 -0.37 -17.20
N THR A 319 -10.95 -0.39 -18.20
CA THR A 319 -9.54 0.02 -18.07
C THR A 319 -9.32 1.33 -18.80
N GLN A 320 -9.03 2.40 -18.06
CA GLN A 320 -8.49 3.63 -18.65
C GLN A 320 -6.97 3.53 -18.73
N ASN A 321 -6.43 3.64 -19.94
CA ASN A 321 -5.01 3.92 -20.14
C ASN A 321 -4.82 5.44 -20.24
N ALA A 322 -4.03 6.00 -19.33
CA ALA A 322 -3.60 7.39 -19.30
C ALA A 322 -2.08 7.43 -19.54
N GLY A 323 -1.65 7.62 -20.79
CA GLY A 323 -0.22 7.60 -21.10
C GLY A 323 0.59 8.68 -20.38
N GLY A 324 -0.05 9.80 -20.01
CA GLY A 324 0.56 10.94 -19.32
C GLY A 324 -0.09 11.20 -17.96
N SER A 325 -0.08 12.46 -17.53
CA SER A 325 -0.48 12.84 -16.17
C SER A 325 -2.00 12.94 -15.96
N VAL A 326 -2.51 12.31 -14.91
CA VAL A 326 -3.89 12.52 -14.43
C VAL A 326 -3.86 13.40 -13.18
N ILE A 327 -4.55 14.54 -13.21
CA ILE A 327 -4.49 15.57 -12.17
C ILE A 327 -5.89 15.85 -11.61
N ASN A 328 -6.11 15.49 -10.35
CA ASN A 328 -7.29 15.81 -9.58
C ASN A 328 -7.05 17.10 -8.77
N PHE A 329 -7.72 18.19 -9.16
CA PHE A 329 -7.58 19.51 -8.52
C PHE A 329 -8.48 19.66 -7.30
N SER A 330 -8.24 20.72 -6.51
CA SER A 330 -9.02 21.04 -5.31
C SER A 330 -10.54 21.05 -5.57
N GLY A 331 -11.31 20.40 -4.70
CA GLY A 331 -12.75 20.16 -4.87
C GLY A 331 -13.09 18.99 -5.80
N GLY A 332 -12.13 18.46 -6.56
CA GLY A 332 -12.30 17.29 -7.42
C GLY A 332 -12.34 15.97 -6.62
N ILE A 333 -13.25 15.09 -7.03
CA ILE A 333 -13.37 13.72 -6.52
C ILE A 333 -13.07 12.77 -7.67
N PHE A 334 -12.03 11.95 -7.56
CA PHE A 334 -11.70 10.92 -8.54
C PHE A 334 -11.97 9.54 -7.96
N LYS A 335 -12.86 8.76 -8.58
CA LYS A 335 -13.26 7.41 -8.14
C LYS A 335 -12.76 6.36 -9.13
N VAL A 336 -11.85 5.49 -8.71
CA VAL A 336 -11.36 4.38 -9.54
C VAL A 336 -12.07 3.10 -9.11
N ASN A 337 -13.11 2.69 -9.84
CA ASN A 337 -13.85 1.43 -9.58
C ASN A 337 -13.47 0.31 -10.57
N GLY A 338 -12.90 0.67 -11.73
CA GLY A 338 -12.24 -0.24 -12.65
C GLY A 338 -10.72 -0.18 -12.49
N THR A 339 -10.01 -0.12 -13.62
CA THR A 339 -8.54 0.00 -13.66
C THR A 339 -8.13 1.35 -14.24
N LEU A 340 -7.24 2.05 -13.55
CA LEU A 340 -6.51 3.20 -14.07
C LEU A 340 -5.04 2.82 -14.22
N ASN A 341 -4.54 2.83 -15.46
CA ASN A 341 -3.11 2.81 -15.75
C ASN A 341 -2.67 4.23 -16.05
N SER A 342 -1.68 4.78 -15.36
CA SER A 342 -1.22 6.16 -15.52
C SER A 342 0.30 6.28 -15.50
N GLN A 343 0.86 7.27 -16.22
CA GLN A 343 2.27 7.62 -16.03
C GLN A 343 2.45 8.35 -14.69
N ASP A 344 1.65 9.40 -14.47
CA ASP A 344 1.61 10.15 -13.22
C ASP A 344 0.16 10.31 -12.72
N LEU A 345 0.00 10.33 -11.40
CA LEU A 345 -1.27 10.57 -10.72
C LEU A 345 -1.11 11.60 -9.60
N PHE A 346 -1.69 12.78 -9.78
CA PHE A 346 -1.64 13.89 -8.83
C PHE A 346 -3.01 14.11 -8.17
N ASN A 347 -3.11 13.91 -6.86
CA ASN A 347 -4.27 14.26 -6.05
C ASN A 347 -3.95 15.50 -5.21
N ASN A 348 -4.32 16.69 -5.71
CA ASN A 348 -3.90 17.96 -5.14
C ASN A 348 -4.60 18.29 -3.80
N GLN A 349 -4.11 19.34 -3.11
CA GLN A 349 -4.67 19.78 -1.84
C GLN A 349 -6.18 20.09 -1.94
N GLY A 350 -6.96 19.52 -1.02
CA GLY A 350 -8.43 19.63 -1.02
C GLY A 350 -9.14 18.78 -2.08
N ALA A 351 -8.43 17.89 -2.76
CA ALA A 351 -8.99 16.89 -3.68
C ALA A 351 -9.12 15.52 -2.99
N GLN A 352 -10.02 14.68 -3.51
CA GLN A 352 -10.27 13.32 -3.00
C GLN A 352 -9.99 12.27 -4.09
N LEU A 353 -9.10 11.33 -3.81
CA LEU A 353 -8.88 10.13 -4.61
C LEU A 353 -9.48 8.93 -3.87
N ASN A 354 -10.35 8.17 -4.52
CA ASN A 354 -11.05 7.02 -3.94
C ASN A 354 -10.85 5.80 -4.84
N ASN A 355 -9.95 4.89 -4.45
CA ASN A 355 -9.71 3.65 -5.20
C ASN A 355 -10.50 2.48 -4.59
N ASN A 356 -11.39 1.89 -5.37
CA ASN A 356 -12.07 0.63 -5.07
C ASN A 356 -11.67 -0.50 -6.04
N GLY A 357 -10.83 -0.22 -7.04
CA GLY A 357 -10.42 -1.13 -8.11
C GLY A 357 -8.91 -1.31 -8.17
N HIS A 358 -8.30 -1.00 -9.32
CA HIS A 358 -6.86 -1.07 -9.52
C HIS A 358 -6.31 0.28 -9.98
N ILE A 359 -5.25 0.75 -9.34
CA ILE A 359 -4.42 1.88 -9.80
C ILE A 359 -3.03 1.34 -10.09
N ASP A 360 -2.58 1.56 -11.31
CA ASP A 360 -1.24 1.25 -11.80
C ASP A 360 -0.58 2.59 -12.19
N VAL A 361 0.57 2.89 -11.60
CA VAL A 361 1.34 4.11 -11.87
C VAL A 361 2.77 3.75 -12.28
N ALA A 362 3.19 4.21 -13.46
CA ALA A 362 4.53 3.93 -13.96
C ALA A 362 5.61 4.73 -13.21
N ASP A 363 5.39 6.04 -13.03
CA ASP A 363 6.30 6.94 -12.32
C ASP A 363 5.71 7.41 -10.98
N VAL A 364 5.04 8.57 -10.92
CA VAL A 364 4.75 9.23 -9.63
C VAL A 364 3.27 9.30 -9.27
N LEU A 365 2.93 8.85 -8.06
CA LEU A 365 1.66 9.13 -7.39
C LEU A 365 1.91 10.16 -6.27
N ILE A 366 1.40 11.38 -6.43
CA ILE A 366 1.46 12.42 -5.37
C ILE A 366 0.08 12.62 -4.76
N ASN A 367 -0.04 12.37 -3.45
CA ASN A 367 -1.18 12.76 -2.65
C ASN A 367 -0.84 13.99 -1.78
N ALA A 368 -1.48 15.12 -2.09
CA ALA A 368 -1.50 16.34 -1.29
C ALA A 368 -2.88 16.61 -0.65
N GLY A 369 -3.88 15.78 -0.99
CA GLY A 369 -5.25 15.85 -0.47
C GLY A 369 -5.60 14.66 0.41
N HIS A 370 -6.75 14.06 0.16
CA HIS A 370 -7.20 12.84 0.81
C HIS A 370 -7.23 11.68 -0.20
N PHE A 371 -6.57 10.58 0.11
CA PHE A 371 -6.58 9.36 -0.71
C PHE A 371 -7.07 8.18 0.14
N THR A 372 -8.23 7.63 -0.20
CA THR A 372 -8.71 6.35 0.34
C THR A 372 -8.44 5.22 -0.66
N ASN A 373 -7.69 4.20 -0.26
CA ASN A 373 -7.43 3.01 -1.06
C ASN A 373 -8.10 1.77 -0.45
N LYS A 374 -9.26 1.36 -0.98
CA LYS A 374 -9.91 0.06 -0.68
C LYS A 374 -9.54 -1.03 -1.72
N GLY A 375 -9.00 -0.62 -2.86
CA GLY A 375 -8.56 -1.50 -3.93
C GLY A 375 -7.08 -1.87 -3.84
N THR A 376 -6.42 -1.92 -4.99
CA THR A 376 -4.97 -2.17 -5.11
C THR A 376 -4.26 -1.01 -5.80
N VAL A 377 -3.05 -0.68 -5.34
CA VAL A 377 -2.14 0.30 -5.96
C VAL A 377 -0.82 -0.39 -6.25
N LEU A 378 -0.35 -0.29 -7.50
CA LEU A 378 0.95 -0.77 -7.95
C LEU A 378 1.76 0.40 -8.54
N ILE A 379 2.99 0.57 -8.08
CA ILE A 379 3.95 1.57 -8.60
C ILE A 379 5.11 0.84 -9.29
N HIS A 380 5.32 1.01 -10.60
CA HIS A 380 6.28 0.16 -11.35
C HIS A 380 7.76 0.58 -11.27
N GLY A 381 8.06 1.79 -10.79
CA GLY A 381 9.45 2.22 -10.65
C GLY A 381 9.69 3.64 -10.13
N GLY A 382 8.66 4.49 -10.08
CA GLY A 382 8.76 5.81 -9.46
C GLY A 382 8.37 5.83 -7.98
N GLN A 383 7.52 6.77 -7.58
CA GLN A 383 7.35 7.15 -6.17
C GLN A 383 5.88 7.29 -5.77
N LEU A 384 5.53 6.81 -4.58
CA LEU A 384 4.30 7.21 -3.89
C LEU A 384 4.66 8.25 -2.83
N ILE A 385 4.11 9.46 -2.95
CA ILE A 385 4.39 10.60 -2.09
C ILE A 385 3.11 11.05 -1.38
N ASN A 386 3.00 10.81 -0.08
CA ASN A 386 1.97 11.42 0.77
C ASN A 386 2.55 12.68 1.43
N GLN A 387 2.19 13.86 0.92
CA GLN A 387 2.77 15.15 1.33
C GLN A 387 2.35 15.59 2.74
N ALA A 388 3.08 16.56 3.30
CA ALA A 388 2.75 17.16 4.59
C ALA A 388 1.30 17.69 4.61
N GLY A 389 0.54 17.32 5.65
CA GLY A 389 -0.87 17.66 5.80
C GLY A 389 -1.86 16.81 4.97
N ALA A 390 -1.37 15.93 4.08
CA ALA A 390 -2.21 14.99 3.35
C ALA A 390 -2.55 13.74 4.20
N THR A 391 -3.64 13.07 3.84
CA THR A 391 -4.06 11.80 4.46
C THR A 391 -4.15 10.70 3.41
N LEU A 392 -3.52 9.56 3.69
CA LEU A 392 -3.62 8.31 2.94
C LEU A 392 -4.24 7.24 3.84
N ASP A 393 -5.50 6.87 3.57
CA ASP A 393 -6.20 5.76 4.23
C ASP A 393 -6.07 4.50 3.36
N ASN A 394 -5.05 3.69 3.65
CA ASN A 394 -4.87 2.38 3.04
C ASN A 394 -5.70 1.31 3.74
N LEU A 395 -6.75 0.85 3.06
CA LEU A 395 -7.70 -0.18 3.47
C LEU A 395 -7.60 -1.46 2.60
N GLY A 396 -6.75 -1.43 1.58
CA GLY A 396 -6.42 -2.54 0.67
C GLY A 396 -4.90 -2.63 0.42
N GLY A 397 -4.48 -3.03 -0.78
CA GLY A 397 -3.06 -3.27 -1.08
C GLY A 397 -2.31 -2.08 -1.66
N ILE A 398 -1.09 -1.82 -1.18
CA ILE A 398 -0.08 -0.96 -1.83
C ILE A 398 1.21 -1.78 -1.99
N SER A 399 1.68 -1.91 -3.23
CA SER A 399 2.96 -2.54 -3.59
C SER A 399 3.71 -1.72 -4.65
N PHE A 400 5.00 -2.02 -4.82
CA PHE A 400 5.85 -1.43 -5.85
C PHE A 400 6.55 -2.57 -6.59
N ALA A 401 6.72 -2.47 -7.90
CA ALA A 401 7.30 -3.56 -8.67
C ALA A 401 8.80 -3.72 -8.38
N LEU A 402 9.19 -4.94 -7.96
CA LEU A 402 10.55 -5.48 -7.97
C LEU A 402 11.62 -4.53 -7.40
N GLY A 403 11.31 -3.87 -6.29
CA GLY A 403 12.30 -3.12 -5.52
C GLY A 403 12.80 -1.79 -6.11
N LEU A 404 12.16 -1.25 -7.15
CA LEU A 404 12.61 0.01 -7.78
C LEU A 404 11.92 1.28 -7.24
N GLY A 405 10.80 1.12 -6.54
CA GLY A 405 9.98 2.24 -6.07
C GLY A 405 10.40 2.89 -4.75
N LYS A 406 9.82 4.07 -4.46
CA LYS A 406 9.96 4.77 -3.16
C LYS A 406 8.61 5.09 -2.51
N LEU A 407 8.52 4.91 -1.20
CA LEU A 407 7.38 5.35 -0.39
C LEU A 407 7.77 6.52 0.51
N LEU A 408 7.31 7.72 0.18
CA LEU A 408 7.56 8.93 0.96
C LEU A 408 6.27 9.35 1.70
N ASN A 409 6.35 9.58 3.01
CA ASN A 409 5.21 9.96 3.83
C ASN A 409 5.57 11.09 4.81
N GLN A 410 5.24 12.32 4.43
CA GLN A 410 5.33 13.51 5.29
C GLN A 410 3.96 13.88 5.90
N GLY A 411 2.88 13.24 5.43
CA GLY A 411 1.53 13.38 5.94
C GLY A 411 1.15 12.32 6.97
N THR A 412 -0.15 12.05 7.07
CA THR A 412 -0.68 10.90 7.84
C THR A 412 -0.97 9.74 6.90
N LEU A 413 -0.33 8.60 7.15
CA LEU A 413 -0.64 7.32 6.52
C LEU A 413 -1.33 6.44 7.55
N ASN A 414 -2.52 5.93 7.21
CA ASN A 414 -3.28 4.98 8.00
C ASN A 414 -3.33 3.66 7.24
N ASN A 415 -2.68 2.62 7.76
CA ASN A 415 -2.74 1.27 7.23
C ASN A 415 -3.71 0.43 8.07
N GLY A 416 -4.79 -0.03 7.45
CA GLY A 416 -5.89 -0.72 8.13
C GLY A 416 -6.92 0.21 8.77
N GLY A 417 -8.03 -0.40 9.19
CA GLY A 417 -9.21 0.23 9.74
C GLY A 417 -10.35 -0.79 9.83
N VAL A 418 -11.49 -0.38 10.39
CA VAL A 418 -12.69 -1.26 10.50
C VAL A 418 -13.21 -1.75 9.15
N ASP A 419 -13.03 -0.92 8.10
CA ASP A 419 -13.38 -1.21 6.70
C ASP A 419 -12.24 -1.87 5.91
N GLY A 420 -11.09 -2.15 6.54
CA GLY A 420 -9.92 -2.70 5.86
C GLY A 420 -10.05 -4.19 5.59
N VAL A 421 -9.83 -4.59 4.33
CA VAL A 421 -9.79 -5.99 3.90
C VAL A 421 -8.36 -6.30 3.45
N ASP A 422 -7.62 -7.00 4.32
CA ASP A 422 -6.20 -7.32 4.14
C ASP A 422 -5.33 -6.10 3.73
N ALA A 423 -5.52 -4.98 4.45
CA ALA A 423 -4.80 -3.75 4.19
C ALA A 423 -3.28 -3.96 4.35
N GLN A 424 -2.52 -3.76 3.28
CA GLN A 424 -1.10 -4.14 3.21
C GLN A 424 -0.24 -3.01 2.63
N ILE A 425 0.91 -2.80 3.25
CA ILE A 425 2.01 -1.99 2.73
C ILE A 425 3.25 -2.86 2.69
N ALA A 426 3.73 -3.12 1.47
CA ALA A 426 4.91 -3.91 1.19
C ALA A 426 6.15 -3.01 1.02
N LEU A 427 7.09 -3.09 1.97
CA LEU A 427 8.44 -2.54 1.81
C LEU A 427 9.36 -3.63 1.28
N GLU A 428 9.48 -3.71 -0.05
CA GLU A 428 10.31 -4.72 -0.73
C GLU A 428 11.82 -4.43 -0.67
N ARG A 429 12.62 -5.45 -0.98
CA ARG A 429 14.08 -5.34 -1.16
C ARG A 429 14.43 -4.15 -2.05
N ASN A 430 15.43 -3.36 -1.65
CA ASN A 430 15.92 -2.16 -2.35
C ASN A 430 14.95 -0.96 -2.45
N GLN A 431 13.70 -1.07 -2.00
CA GLN A 431 12.84 0.11 -1.87
C GLN A 431 13.38 1.03 -0.78
N THR A 432 13.39 2.34 -1.03
CA THR A 432 13.66 3.35 0.00
C THR A 432 12.35 3.92 0.51
N TYR A 433 12.08 3.79 1.81
CA TYR A 433 11.05 4.57 2.49
C TYR A 433 11.64 5.87 3.05
N ASP A 434 10.84 6.93 3.15
CA ASP A 434 11.18 8.13 3.93
C ASP A 434 9.91 8.73 4.54
N PHE A 435 9.75 8.55 5.84
CA PHE A 435 8.61 9.04 6.62
C PHE A 435 8.98 10.25 7.49
N THR A 436 10.07 10.96 7.17
CA THR A 436 10.56 12.10 7.94
C THR A 436 9.48 13.17 8.13
N GLY A 437 9.10 13.41 9.38
CA GLY A 437 8.04 14.36 9.77
C GLY A 437 6.60 13.85 9.60
N GLY A 438 6.39 12.66 9.03
CA GLY A 438 5.08 12.05 8.87
C GLY A 438 4.70 11.08 9.99
N ILE A 439 3.47 10.56 9.90
CA ILE A 439 2.88 9.60 10.83
C ILE A 439 2.47 8.34 10.06
N LEU A 440 2.88 7.17 10.54
CA LEU A 440 2.39 5.85 10.12
C LEU A 440 1.53 5.25 11.24
N ASN A 441 0.23 5.09 11.00
CA ASN A 441 -0.68 4.38 11.88
C ASN A 441 -0.99 2.99 11.32
N ASN A 442 -0.43 1.94 11.91
CA ASN A 442 -0.75 0.56 11.57
C ASN A 442 -1.84 0.04 12.52
N ARG A 443 -3.08 -0.09 12.04
CA ARG A 443 -4.31 -0.32 12.82
C ARG A 443 -4.90 -1.70 12.53
N ALA A 444 -6.06 -2.00 13.13
CA ALA A 444 -6.83 -3.22 12.87
C ALA A 444 -6.91 -3.58 11.37
N ASN A 445 -6.68 -4.85 11.04
CA ASN A 445 -6.61 -5.39 9.66
C ASN A 445 -5.46 -4.83 8.78
N GLY A 446 -4.65 -3.90 9.30
CA GLY A 446 -3.44 -3.40 8.65
C GLY A 446 -2.23 -4.31 8.90
N THR A 447 -1.50 -4.62 7.83
CA THR A 447 -0.22 -5.32 7.88
C THR A 447 0.87 -4.45 7.24
N LEU A 448 1.91 -4.10 8.00
CA LEU A 448 3.17 -3.58 7.48
C LEU A 448 4.08 -4.78 7.19
N MET A 449 4.51 -4.95 5.94
CA MET A 449 5.37 -6.07 5.52
C MET A 449 6.77 -5.56 5.21
N LEU A 450 7.76 -6.09 5.93
CA LEU A 450 9.19 -5.82 5.72
C LEU A 450 9.81 -7.04 5.04
N TYR A 451 10.17 -6.91 3.76
CA TYR A 451 10.80 -8.00 3.00
C TYR A 451 12.32 -8.00 3.12
N SER A 452 12.93 -9.10 2.70
CA SER A 452 14.37 -9.37 2.72
C SER A 452 15.25 -8.19 2.24
N GLY A 453 16.08 -7.64 3.13
CA GLY A 453 16.93 -6.47 2.89
C GLY A 453 16.35 -5.16 3.46
N THR A 454 15.09 -5.13 3.87
CA THR A 454 14.47 -3.98 4.53
C THR A 454 14.90 -3.88 6.00
N HIS A 455 15.37 -2.70 6.38
CA HIS A 455 15.74 -2.37 7.76
C HIS A 455 14.84 -1.20 8.21
N PHE A 456 13.93 -1.46 9.14
CA PHE A 456 12.96 -0.46 9.63
C PHE A 456 13.28 -0.07 11.07
N ALA A 457 13.58 1.21 11.33
CA ALA A 457 14.13 1.68 12.60
C ALA A 457 13.17 2.61 13.35
N LEU A 458 12.43 2.05 14.29
CA LEU A 458 11.56 2.81 15.20
C LEU A 458 12.41 3.74 16.08
N GLY A 459 12.04 5.02 16.11
CA GLY A 459 12.80 6.08 16.76
C GLY A 459 13.75 6.84 15.84
N ASP A 460 14.00 6.34 14.63
CA ASP A 460 14.76 7.07 13.62
C ASP A 460 13.93 8.16 12.95
N ALA A 461 14.60 9.23 12.48
CA ALA A 461 13.96 10.29 11.72
C ALA A 461 13.29 9.75 10.44
N GLN A 462 13.93 8.81 9.73
CA GLN A 462 13.45 8.25 8.46
C GLN A 462 12.17 7.42 8.62
N SER A 463 11.91 6.86 9.82
CA SER A 463 10.66 6.11 10.09
C SER A 463 9.50 6.99 10.60
N GLY A 464 9.77 8.26 10.95
CA GLY A 464 8.74 9.17 11.45
C GLY A 464 8.09 8.70 12.75
N VAL A 465 6.83 9.08 12.97
CA VAL A 465 6.05 8.60 14.13
C VAL A 465 5.30 7.32 13.75
N VAL A 466 5.60 6.20 14.42
CA VAL A 466 5.02 4.89 14.11
C VAL A 466 4.12 4.39 15.24
N ASN A 467 2.83 4.27 14.95
CA ASN A 467 1.82 3.81 15.90
C ASN A 467 1.38 2.37 15.56
N LEU A 468 1.75 1.41 16.41
CA LEU A 468 1.39 0.00 16.29
C LEU A 468 0.12 -0.29 17.10
N GLY A 469 -1.04 -0.03 16.49
CA GLY A 469 -2.36 -0.09 17.11
C GLY A 469 -2.93 -1.51 17.24
N ALA A 470 -3.97 -1.63 18.09
CA ALA A 470 -4.65 -2.91 18.33
C ALA A 470 -5.18 -3.55 17.04
N GLY A 471 -4.94 -4.85 16.89
CA GLY A 471 -5.33 -5.63 15.71
C GLY A 471 -4.48 -5.40 14.45
N GLY A 472 -3.53 -4.46 14.47
CA GLY A 472 -2.53 -4.30 13.40
C GLY A 472 -1.42 -5.34 13.50
N ARG A 473 -0.73 -5.58 12.38
CA ARG A 473 0.38 -6.53 12.28
C ARG A 473 1.63 -5.89 11.67
N VAL A 474 2.80 -6.20 12.19
CA VAL A 474 4.08 -6.00 11.49
C VAL A 474 4.62 -7.39 11.16
N ARG A 475 4.93 -7.64 9.89
CA ARG A 475 5.53 -8.88 9.42
C ARG A 475 6.97 -8.60 8.98
N ILE A 476 7.91 -9.38 9.50
CA ILE A 476 9.35 -9.26 9.23
C ILE A 476 9.78 -10.56 8.55
N ASP A 477 10.00 -10.52 7.23
CA ASP A 477 10.42 -11.69 6.46
C ASP A 477 11.95 -11.95 6.55
N ASP A 478 12.40 -13.02 5.91
CA ASP A 478 13.78 -13.53 6.04
C ASP A 478 14.83 -12.52 5.54
N GLY A 479 15.81 -12.19 6.39
CA GLY A 479 16.80 -11.15 6.13
C GLY A 479 16.24 -9.72 6.18
N ALA A 480 15.07 -9.50 6.77
CA ALA A 480 14.55 -8.18 7.13
C ALA A 480 14.72 -7.92 8.64
N SER A 481 14.68 -6.65 9.05
CA SER A 481 14.74 -6.28 10.47
C SER A 481 13.78 -5.16 10.86
N LEU A 482 13.23 -5.28 12.06
CA LEU A 482 12.58 -4.21 12.82
C LEU A 482 13.43 -3.89 14.04
N VAL A 483 13.93 -2.65 14.13
CA VAL A 483 14.80 -2.19 15.23
C VAL A 483 14.06 -1.14 16.04
N ASN A 484 13.95 -1.32 17.36
CA ASN A 484 13.59 -0.26 18.29
C ASN A 484 14.87 0.38 18.85
N GLN A 485 15.20 1.59 18.40
CA GLN A 485 16.47 2.23 18.69
C GLN A 485 16.67 2.54 20.18
N SER A 486 17.94 2.60 20.61
CA SER A 486 18.29 3.03 21.97
C SER A 486 17.77 4.43 22.26
N GLY A 487 17.19 4.63 23.45
CA GLY A 487 16.53 5.87 23.84
C GLY A 487 15.09 6.05 23.31
N HIS A 488 14.63 5.24 22.34
CA HIS A 488 13.25 5.29 21.88
C HIS A 488 12.31 4.47 22.79
N THR A 489 11.04 4.86 22.83
CA THR A 489 9.96 4.11 23.49
C THR A 489 8.86 3.83 22.47
N GLN A 490 8.75 2.57 22.03
CA GLN A 490 7.66 2.11 21.18
C GLN A 490 6.57 1.46 22.04
N VAL A 491 5.30 1.72 21.71
CA VAL A 491 4.16 0.93 22.21
C VAL A 491 3.69 -0.03 21.11
N ASN A 492 3.54 -1.31 21.44
CA ASN A 492 2.89 -2.31 20.58
C ASN A 492 1.57 -2.78 21.21
N GLN A 493 0.45 -2.43 20.57
CA GLN A 493 -0.88 -2.98 20.88
C GLN A 493 -1.29 -4.11 19.90
N GLY A 494 -0.53 -4.30 18.82
CA GLY A 494 -0.82 -5.25 17.74
C GLY A 494 0.05 -6.52 17.81
N GLN A 495 0.32 -7.10 16.64
CA GLN A 495 1.17 -8.27 16.50
C GLN A 495 2.49 -7.90 15.80
N ILE A 496 3.64 -8.29 16.36
CA ILE A 496 4.92 -8.27 15.65
C ILE A 496 5.26 -9.72 15.34
N ILE A 497 5.43 -10.06 14.07
CA ILE A 497 5.60 -11.42 13.56
C ILE A 497 6.86 -11.47 12.71
N ALA A 498 7.93 -12.06 13.23
CA ALA A 498 9.12 -12.37 12.45
C ALA A 498 9.08 -13.81 11.91
N SER A 499 9.44 -13.99 10.64
CA SER A 499 9.77 -15.29 10.06
C SER A 499 11.09 -15.81 10.63
N THR A 500 11.43 -17.08 10.41
CA THR A 500 12.60 -17.76 10.98
C THR A 500 13.93 -16.99 10.89
N GLY A 501 14.19 -16.26 9.81
CA GLY A 501 15.37 -15.39 9.65
C GLY A 501 15.06 -13.88 9.61
N GLY A 502 13.84 -13.48 9.99
CA GLY A 502 13.50 -12.10 10.27
C GLY A 502 13.89 -11.70 11.70
N LEU A 503 14.43 -10.50 11.87
CA LEU A 503 14.97 -10.01 13.14
C LEU A 503 14.08 -8.94 13.77
N LEU A 504 13.62 -9.18 15.00
CA LEU A 504 13.19 -8.13 15.93
C LEU A 504 14.37 -7.77 16.85
N GLN A 505 14.87 -6.55 16.78
CA GLN A 505 15.88 -6.03 17.70
C GLN A 505 15.31 -4.91 18.57
N ASN A 506 15.53 -4.99 19.88
CA ASN A 506 15.11 -4.00 20.86
C ASN A 506 16.32 -3.50 21.67
N ASP A 507 16.76 -2.28 21.36
CA ASP A 507 17.81 -1.55 22.09
C ASP A 507 17.24 -0.43 22.97
N GLY A 508 15.97 -0.05 22.74
CA GLY A 508 15.20 0.91 23.54
C GLY A 508 14.17 0.26 24.49
N ILE A 509 13.05 0.95 24.70
CA ILE A 509 11.91 0.46 25.49
C ILE A 509 10.78 0.03 24.54
N LEU A 510 10.34 -1.23 24.63
CA LEU A 510 9.17 -1.75 23.91
C LEU A 510 8.06 -2.11 24.90
N VAL A 511 7.02 -1.29 24.94
CA VAL A 511 5.82 -1.53 25.74
C VAL A 511 4.87 -2.46 24.96
N ASN A 512 5.01 -3.76 25.17
CA ASN A 512 4.20 -4.78 24.51
C ASN A 512 2.92 -5.10 25.32
N HIS A 513 1.78 -4.71 24.77
CA HIS A 513 0.44 -5.12 25.21
C HIS A 513 -0.18 -6.20 24.31
N GLY A 514 0.34 -6.36 23.09
CA GLY A 514 -0.12 -7.35 22.12
C GLY A 514 0.71 -8.63 22.12
N LYS A 515 1.00 -9.17 20.93
CA LYS A 515 1.79 -10.41 20.77
C LYS A 515 3.06 -10.14 19.98
N ILE A 516 4.18 -10.68 20.46
CA ILE A 516 5.40 -10.86 19.68
C ILE A 516 5.51 -12.34 19.33
N LEU A 517 5.67 -12.66 18.05
CA LEU A 517 5.97 -14.00 17.53
C LEU A 517 7.29 -13.89 16.76
N GLY A 518 8.38 -14.38 17.34
CA GLY A 518 9.71 -14.23 16.80
C GLY A 518 10.21 -15.48 16.07
N GLY A 519 10.73 -15.29 14.85
CA GLY A 519 11.87 -16.07 14.39
C GLY A 519 13.08 -15.71 15.23
N GLN A 520 13.73 -14.57 14.96
CA GLN A 520 14.83 -14.05 15.80
C GLN A 520 14.38 -12.86 16.66
N ILE A 521 14.65 -12.90 17.97
CA ILE A 521 14.42 -11.77 18.90
C ILE A 521 15.71 -11.44 19.64
N ASN A 522 16.26 -10.24 19.43
CA ASN A 522 17.38 -9.71 20.21
C ASN A 522 16.88 -8.58 21.13
N ASN A 523 16.92 -8.79 22.45
CA ASN A 523 16.59 -7.76 23.44
C ASN A 523 17.85 -7.35 24.21
N ASN A 524 18.36 -6.16 23.94
CA ASN A 524 19.41 -5.48 24.70
C ASN A 524 18.84 -4.40 25.64
N GLY A 525 17.66 -3.86 25.31
CA GLY A 525 16.96 -2.82 26.06
C GLY A 525 15.95 -3.38 27.08
N THR A 526 14.73 -2.86 27.05
CA THR A 526 13.63 -3.30 27.92
C THR A 526 12.39 -3.65 27.11
N ILE A 527 11.80 -4.82 27.34
CA ILE A 527 10.44 -5.17 26.89
C ILE A 527 9.55 -5.23 28.13
N LEU A 528 8.47 -4.44 28.19
CA LEU A 528 7.58 -4.39 29.35
C LEU A 528 6.10 -4.41 28.95
N GLY A 529 5.19 -4.82 29.83
CA GLY A 529 3.75 -4.72 29.61
C GLY A 529 2.99 -6.03 29.81
N SER A 530 1.73 -6.04 29.36
CA SER A 530 0.77 -7.12 29.59
C SER A 530 0.66 -8.16 28.46
N GLY A 531 1.46 -8.00 27.40
CA GLY A 531 1.44 -8.86 26.22
C GLY A 531 2.08 -10.24 26.44
N SER A 532 2.28 -10.94 25.33
CA SER A 532 3.00 -12.22 25.29
C SER A 532 4.11 -12.24 24.25
N ILE A 533 5.12 -13.10 24.49
CA ILE A 533 6.19 -13.41 23.54
C ILE A 533 6.16 -14.90 23.24
N GLU A 534 6.15 -15.25 21.97
CA GLU A 534 6.33 -16.61 21.47
C GLU A 534 7.62 -16.65 20.64
N VAL A 535 8.54 -17.55 20.98
CA VAL A 535 9.84 -17.73 20.31
C VAL A 535 9.81 -19.03 19.51
N GLY A 536 10.10 -18.94 18.22
CA GLY A 536 10.24 -20.07 17.30
C GLY A 536 11.68 -20.27 16.82
N ASP A 537 11.82 -20.91 15.65
CA ASP A 537 13.06 -21.51 15.14
C ASP A 537 14.32 -20.64 15.18
N GLY A 538 14.20 -19.33 14.94
CA GLY A 538 15.35 -18.41 14.94
C GLY A 538 15.90 -18.09 16.34
N GLY A 539 15.15 -18.40 17.40
CA GLY A 539 15.55 -18.22 18.79
C GLY A 539 15.44 -16.79 19.33
N ALA A 540 15.92 -16.61 20.55
CA ALA A 540 15.94 -15.32 21.23
C ALA A 540 17.21 -15.11 22.05
N ILE A 541 17.74 -13.89 22.03
CA ILE A 541 18.83 -13.43 22.90
C ILE A 541 18.28 -12.37 23.85
N ILE A 542 18.35 -12.65 25.15
CA ILE A 542 17.90 -11.74 26.20
C ILE A 542 19.13 -11.27 27.00
N ALA A 543 19.65 -10.11 26.63
CA ALA A 543 20.72 -9.39 27.33
C ALA A 543 20.20 -8.17 28.12
N GLY A 544 18.98 -7.72 27.82
CA GLY A 544 18.23 -6.71 28.56
C GLY A 544 17.06 -7.27 29.36
N SER A 545 16.20 -6.41 29.88
CA SER A 545 15.07 -6.82 30.74
C SER A 545 13.81 -7.16 29.96
N VAL A 546 13.06 -8.16 30.42
CA VAL A 546 11.75 -8.56 29.88
C VAL A 546 10.75 -8.68 31.04
N THR A 547 9.64 -7.96 30.99
CA THR A 547 8.49 -8.08 31.89
C THR A 547 7.22 -8.28 31.07
N GLN A 548 6.62 -9.47 31.08
CA GLN A 548 5.49 -9.83 30.22
C GLN A 548 4.49 -10.74 30.96
N SER A 549 3.27 -10.92 30.44
CA SER A 549 2.34 -11.90 31.02
C SER A 549 2.88 -13.32 30.84
N ASN A 550 3.15 -13.74 29.60
CA ASN A 550 3.60 -15.09 29.29
C ASN A 550 4.73 -15.06 28.27
N VAL A 551 5.69 -15.98 28.43
CA VAL A 551 6.72 -16.27 27.43
C VAL A 551 6.69 -17.75 27.11
N THR A 552 6.64 -18.09 25.83
CA THR A 552 6.61 -19.47 25.34
C THR A 552 7.70 -19.68 24.31
N LEU A 553 8.65 -20.58 24.60
CA LEU A 553 9.61 -21.08 23.62
C LEU A 553 9.00 -22.32 22.95
N THR A 554 8.51 -22.19 21.72
CA THR A 554 7.86 -23.29 21.00
C THR A 554 8.86 -24.16 20.26
N ARG A 555 9.90 -23.54 19.67
CA ARG A 555 11.03 -24.14 18.93
C ARG A 555 12.26 -23.24 19.08
N GLY A 556 13.45 -23.74 18.73
CA GLY A 556 14.68 -22.94 18.70
C GLY A 556 15.31 -22.69 20.07
N THR A 557 16.30 -21.80 20.12
CA THR A 557 17.10 -21.54 21.33
C THR A 557 16.85 -20.15 21.93
N MET A 558 16.51 -20.08 23.21
CA MET A 558 16.53 -18.85 24.01
C MET A 558 17.81 -18.80 24.85
N ARG A 559 18.65 -17.78 24.67
CA ARG A 559 19.88 -17.55 25.46
C ARG A 559 19.73 -16.32 26.36
N LEU A 560 19.75 -16.57 27.66
CA LEU A 560 19.76 -15.56 28.72
C LEU A 560 21.22 -15.17 29.02
N GLN A 561 21.57 -13.89 28.89
CA GLN A 561 22.96 -13.39 28.95
C GLN A 561 23.15 -12.31 30.01
N ALA A 562 24.41 -11.93 30.28
CA ALA A 562 24.76 -10.88 31.24
C ALA A 562 23.96 -9.59 30.99
N GLY A 563 23.44 -9.00 32.08
CA GLY A 563 22.50 -7.86 32.04
C GLY A 563 21.03 -8.25 31.90
N GLY A 564 20.75 -9.48 31.46
CA GLY A 564 19.41 -9.97 31.21
C GLY A 564 18.60 -10.24 32.48
N SER A 565 17.27 -10.08 32.37
CA SER A 565 16.32 -10.55 33.39
C SER A 565 14.97 -10.87 32.76
N LEU A 566 14.31 -11.92 33.24
CA LEU A 566 12.98 -12.33 32.75
C LEU A 566 11.99 -12.32 33.91
N GLN A 567 10.95 -11.51 33.83
CA GLN A 567 9.85 -11.44 34.79
C GLN A 567 8.54 -11.77 34.06
N VAL A 568 7.89 -12.87 34.45
CA VAL A 568 6.67 -13.36 33.81
C VAL A 568 5.68 -13.91 34.82
N ASN A 569 4.42 -14.10 34.40
CA ASN A 569 3.54 -15.02 35.09
C ASN A 569 4.02 -16.46 34.79
N THR A 570 3.95 -16.90 33.54
CA THR A 570 4.34 -18.26 33.14
C THR A 570 5.44 -18.24 32.09
N PHE A 571 6.45 -19.11 32.27
CA PHE A 571 7.45 -19.43 31.25
C PHE A 571 7.26 -20.88 30.80
N THR A 572 7.04 -21.12 29.51
CA THR A 572 6.88 -22.49 28.95
C THR A 572 7.97 -22.78 27.94
N VAL A 573 8.59 -23.96 28.05
CA VAL A 573 9.57 -24.52 27.11
C VAL A 573 8.99 -25.80 26.53
N SER A 574 8.71 -25.79 25.23
CA SER A 574 8.05 -26.85 24.46
C SER A 574 8.95 -28.06 24.19
N ALA A 575 8.36 -29.26 24.14
CA ALA A 575 9.01 -30.51 23.70
C ALA A 575 9.54 -30.47 22.25
N PHE A 576 9.00 -29.58 21.41
CA PHE A 576 9.40 -29.43 20.01
C PHE A 576 10.71 -28.63 19.89
N GLU A 577 11.84 -29.22 20.31
CA GLU A 577 13.21 -28.66 20.18
C GLU A 577 13.46 -27.33 20.94
N GLY A 578 12.55 -26.92 21.84
CA GLY A 578 12.74 -25.73 22.67
C GLY A 578 13.95 -25.87 23.60
N THR A 579 14.93 -24.97 23.47
CA THR A 579 16.18 -25.00 24.26
C THR A 579 16.43 -23.67 24.98
N VAL A 580 16.56 -23.70 26.31
CA VAL A 580 16.98 -22.55 27.12
C VAL A 580 18.45 -22.69 27.51
N LEU A 581 19.21 -21.62 27.31
CA LEU A 581 20.60 -21.47 27.76
C LEU A 581 20.66 -20.37 28.83
N HIS A 582 20.74 -20.76 30.10
CA HIS A 582 20.74 -19.88 31.28
C HIS A 582 22.16 -19.69 31.81
N ASP A 583 22.63 -18.44 31.82
CA ASP A 583 24.04 -18.09 32.04
C ASP A 583 24.16 -16.77 32.84
N HIS A 584 25.40 -16.38 33.20
CA HIS A 584 25.77 -15.06 33.74
C HIS A 584 24.99 -14.56 34.99
N ASN A 585 24.50 -15.46 35.85
CA ASN A 585 23.67 -15.13 37.03
C ASN A 585 22.34 -14.42 36.70
N VAL A 586 21.79 -14.62 35.49
CA VAL A 586 20.49 -14.04 35.13
C VAL A 586 19.41 -14.51 36.09
N VAL A 587 18.49 -13.60 36.44
CA VAL A 587 17.30 -13.91 37.24
C VAL A 587 16.09 -14.08 36.34
N VAL A 588 15.48 -15.26 36.42
CA VAL A 588 14.13 -15.56 35.93
C VAL A 588 13.18 -15.49 37.12
N THR A 589 12.06 -14.80 36.98
CA THR A 589 10.97 -14.76 37.97
C THR A 589 9.69 -15.13 37.26
N ALA A 590 9.08 -16.25 37.65
CA ALA A 590 7.87 -16.81 37.02
C ALA A 590 6.83 -17.10 38.10
N GLN A 591 5.86 -16.20 38.28
CA GLN A 591 4.90 -16.26 39.39
C GLN A 591 3.98 -17.50 39.33
N GLY A 592 3.49 -17.83 38.14
CA GLY A 592 2.77 -19.06 37.81
C GLY A 592 3.70 -20.25 37.49
N GLY A 593 5.02 -20.05 37.52
CA GLY A 593 6.04 -21.08 37.38
C GLY A 593 6.64 -21.25 35.98
N VAL A 594 7.66 -22.10 35.91
CA VAL A 594 8.34 -22.54 34.68
C VAL A 594 7.90 -23.96 34.35
N ASN A 595 7.33 -24.18 33.16
CA ASN A 595 6.99 -25.51 32.65
C ASN A 595 8.01 -25.91 31.57
N ASN A 596 8.77 -26.98 31.79
CA ASN A 596 9.78 -27.46 30.86
C ASN A 596 9.46 -28.85 30.33
N GLU A 597 9.09 -28.93 29.06
CA GLU A 597 8.96 -30.16 28.26
C GLU A 597 10.16 -30.34 27.31
N GLY A 598 10.93 -29.27 27.07
CA GLY A 598 12.13 -29.27 26.23
C GLY A 598 13.43 -29.34 27.03
N HIS A 599 14.44 -28.58 26.61
CA HIS A 599 15.76 -28.56 27.22
C HIS A 599 16.04 -27.25 27.98
N TYR A 600 16.50 -27.35 29.23
CA TYR A 600 16.90 -26.22 30.06
C TYR A 600 18.32 -26.43 30.58
N PHE A 601 19.26 -25.65 30.06
CA PHE A 601 20.68 -25.77 30.37
C PHE A 601 21.16 -24.59 31.23
N PHE A 602 21.69 -24.90 32.41
CA PHE A 602 22.47 -23.96 33.21
C PHE A 602 23.95 -24.09 32.85
N GLN A 603 24.57 -22.98 32.45
CA GLN A 603 25.95 -22.92 31.95
C GLN A 603 26.71 -21.72 32.52
N GLY A 604 28.04 -21.71 32.38
CA GLY A 604 28.88 -20.61 32.85
C GLY A 604 28.69 -20.34 34.35
N ALA A 605 28.38 -19.09 34.71
CA ALA A 605 28.12 -18.73 36.11
C ALA A 605 26.79 -19.26 36.67
N GLY A 606 25.92 -19.80 35.80
CA GLY A 606 24.62 -20.31 36.19
C GLY A 606 23.53 -19.24 36.29
N GLY A 607 22.46 -19.53 37.03
CA GLY A 607 21.25 -18.72 37.05
C GLY A 607 20.35 -18.95 38.26
N THR A 608 19.39 -18.04 38.45
CA THR A 608 18.36 -18.14 39.51
C THR A 608 16.95 -18.12 38.91
N ILE A 609 16.07 -19.00 39.40
CA ILE A 609 14.64 -19.02 39.11
C ILE A 609 13.87 -18.73 40.41
N ASN A 610 13.09 -17.65 40.42
CA ASN A 610 12.15 -17.29 41.46
C ASN A 610 10.75 -17.76 41.03
N GLY A 611 10.29 -18.88 41.56
CA GLY A 611 9.02 -19.50 41.20
C GLY A 611 9.10 -21.02 41.29
N LYS A 612 7.97 -21.69 41.08
CA LYS A 612 7.94 -23.16 40.95
C LYS A 612 8.49 -23.57 39.58
N VAL A 613 9.14 -24.72 39.51
CA VAL A 613 9.63 -25.30 38.26
C VAL A 613 9.06 -26.70 38.12
N HIS A 614 8.42 -26.97 36.99
CA HIS A 614 7.86 -28.27 36.62
C HIS A 614 8.65 -28.76 35.40
N ASN A 615 9.58 -29.69 35.62
CA ASN A 615 10.24 -30.42 34.53
C ASN A 615 9.35 -31.62 34.18
N LEU A 616 8.57 -31.49 33.12
CA LEU A 616 7.53 -32.43 32.70
C LEU A 616 8.14 -33.67 32.01
N GLU A 617 7.33 -34.69 31.77
CA GLU A 617 7.74 -35.90 31.03
C GLU A 617 8.43 -35.53 29.71
N GLY A 618 9.55 -36.19 29.40
CA GLY A 618 10.41 -35.87 28.25
C GLY A 618 11.40 -34.72 28.46
N GLY A 619 11.02 -33.73 29.27
CA GLY A 619 11.81 -32.54 29.60
C GLY A 619 13.13 -32.83 30.29
N THR A 620 14.16 -32.04 29.97
CA THR A 620 15.51 -32.16 30.52
C THR A 620 15.94 -30.85 31.18
N ILE A 621 16.32 -30.90 32.45
CA ILE A 621 17.14 -29.87 33.09
C ILE A 621 18.57 -30.41 33.20
N GLN A 622 19.57 -29.61 32.83
CA GLN A 622 20.97 -29.98 32.96
C GLN A 622 21.84 -28.83 33.49
N VAL A 623 22.72 -29.15 34.44
CA VAL A 623 23.64 -28.22 35.11
C VAL A 623 25.05 -28.81 35.05
N ASN A 624 25.97 -28.19 34.30
CA ASN A 624 27.33 -28.73 34.14
C ASN A 624 28.38 -27.64 34.37
N SER A 625 29.30 -27.87 35.31
CA SER A 625 30.33 -26.91 35.74
C SER A 625 29.74 -25.52 36.02
N SER A 626 28.55 -25.49 36.64
CA SER A 626 27.67 -24.33 36.72
C SER A 626 26.78 -24.39 37.97
N ARG A 627 25.86 -23.44 38.09
CA ARG A 627 25.00 -23.25 39.27
C ARG A 627 23.52 -23.10 38.89
N ALA A 628 22.66 -23.90 39.51
CA ALA A 628 21.20 -23.72 39.45
C ALA A 628 20.67 -23.34 40.84
N VAL A 629 19.91 -22.25 40.92
CA VAL A 629 19.12 -21.90 42.11
C VAL A 629 17.67 -21.80 41.72
N ILE A 630 16.81 -22.56 42.39
CA ILE A 630 15.37 -22.51 42.24
C ILE A 630 14.80 -22.18 43.63
N ASN A 631 14.39 -20.93 43.84
CA ASN A 631 13.90 -20.44 45.13
C ASN A 631 12.46 -20.91 45.46
N GLY A 632 11.93 -21.87 44.70
CA GLY A 632 10.66 -22.53 44.93
C GLY A 632 10.79 -24.05 44.73
N THR A 633 9.66 -24.75 44.78
CA THR A 633 9.58 -26.19 44.52
C THR A 633 10.03 -26.53 43.09
N LEU A 634 10.97 -27.48 42.94
CA LEU A 634 11.20 -28.20 41.69
C LEU A 634 10.43 -29.53 41.72
N THR A 635 9.45 -29.65 40.84
CA THR A 635 8.79 -30.93 40.52
C THR A 635 9.43 -31.51 39.26
N ASN A 636 10.06 -32.66 39.37
CA ASN A 636 10.79 -33.32 38.28
C ASN A 636 10.16 -34.66 37.90
N ASP A 637 9.45 -34.66 36.78
CA ASP A 637 8.90 -35.83 36.06
C ASP A 637 9.74 -36.21 34.83
N GLY A 638 10.58 -35.27 34.38
CA GLY A 638 11.62 -35.50 33.36
C GLY A 638 12.98 -35.90 33.94
N ARG A 639 14.04 -35.53 33.21
CA ARG A 639 15.44 -35.87 33.50
C ARG A 639 16.14 -34.66 34.15
N TYR A 640 16.84 -34.89 35.26
CA TYR A 640 17.74 -33.90 35.86
C TYR A 640 19.20 -34.40 35.80
N LEU A 641 20.07 -33.67 35.10
CA LEU A 641 21.47 -34.05 34.89
C LEU A 641 22.39 -33.02 35.57
N SER A 642 23.33 -33.45 36.41
CA SER A 642 24.21 -32.53 37.14
C SER A 642 25.66 -33.00 37.23
N SER A 643 26.63 -32.19 36.81
CA SER A 643 28.06 -32.58 36.93
C SER A 643 28.98 -31.41 37.28
N ASN A 644 29.85 -31.59 38.28
CA ASN A 644 30.74 -30.54 38.81
C ASN A 644 29.96 -29.25 39.17
N ALA A 645 28.78 -29.38 39.75
CA ALA A 645 27.76 -28.32 39.77
C ALA A 645 27.10 -28.16 41.14
N PHE A 646 26.63 -26.95 41.42
CA PHE A 646 25.86 -26.63 42.64
C PHE A 646 24.39 -26.43 42.29
N ASN A 647 23.51 -27.17 42.96
CA ASN A 647 22.07 -27.10 42.77
C ASN A 647 21.42 -26.72 44.10
N SER A 648 20.51 -25.75 44.09
CA SER A 648 19.78 -25.35 45.28
C SER A 648 18.29 -25.18 45.00
N PHE A 649 17.48 -25.71 45.91
CA PHE A 649 16.02 -25.78 45.81
C PHE A 649 15.37 -25.34 47.13
N ALA A 650 14.14 -24.84 47.06
CA ALA A 650 13.28 -24.85 48.25
C ALA A 650 12.95 -26.32 48.56
N ASP A 651 12.09 -26.92 47.74
CA ASP A 651 11.76 -28.35 47.79
C ASP A 651 12.17 -29.03 46.48
N LEU A 652 12.50 -30.32 46.56
CA LEU A 652 12.74 -31.18 45.39
C LEU A 652 11.81 -32.38 45.45
N ILE A 653 10.86 -32.42 44.52
CA ILE A 653 9.91 -33.52 44.32
C ILE A 653 10.27 -34.23 43.02
N VAL A 654 10.74 -35.48 43.09
CA VAL A 654 10.89 -36.33 41.90
C VAL A 654 9.68 -37.24 41.81
N THR A 655 8.91 -37.15 40.74
CA THR A 655 7.70 -37.97 40.53
C THR A 655 8.05 -39.34 39.97
N THR A 656 7.06 -40.21 39.75
CA THR A 656 7.24 -41.62 39.37
C THR A 656 8.00 -41.83 38.05
N GLY A 657 7.85 -40.91 37.08
CA GLY A 657 8.56 -40.93 35.80
C GLY A 657 9.95 -40.27 35.83
N GLY A 658 10.18 -39.36 36.78
CA GLY A 658 11.39 -38.54 36.83
C GLY A 658 12.61 -39.27 37.39
N TRP A 659 13.81 -38.77 37.07
CA TRP A 659 15.08 -39.27 37.62
C TRP A 659 16.18 -38.21 37.64
N VAL A 660 17.15 -38.42 38.53
CA VAL A 660 18.35 -37.60 38.69
C VAL A 660 19.58 -38.45 38.37
N SER A 661 20.49 -37.92 37.54
CA SER A 661 21.85 -38.44 37.41
C SER A 661 22.85 -37.32 37.70
N ALA A 662 23.70 -37.52 38.69
CA ALA A 662 24.62 -36.51 39.18
C ALA A 662 25.99 -37.06 39.62
N SER A 663 27.05 -36.30 39.28
CA SER A 663 28.44 -36.67 39.54
C SER A 663 29.28 -35.47 39.96
N HIS A 664 29.86 -35.53 41.15
CA HIS A 664 30.59 -34.45 41.83
C HIS A 664 29.73 -33.17 41.88
N ALA A 665 28.52 -33.28 42.42
CA ALA A 665 27.57 -32.19 42.46
C ALA A 665 26.81 -32.14 43.78
N ASP A 666 26.52 -30.93 44.23
CA ASP A 666 25.84 -30.65 45.49
C ASP A 666 24.35 -30.38 45.24
N PHE A 667 23.49 -30.96 46.08
CA PHE A 667 22.04 -30.76 46.07
C PHE A 667 21.59 -30.18 47.41
N LEU A 668 21.57 -28.84 47.50
CA LEU A 668 21.11 -28.11 48.66
C LEU A 668 19.59 -27.94 48.65
N ILE A 669 18.90 -28.59 49.57
CA ILE A 669 17.45 -28.50 49.75
C ILE A 669 17.18 -27.84 51.10
N THR A 670 16.24 -26.89 51.12
CA THR A 670 15.92 -26.07 52.30
C THR A 670 14.52 -26.32 52.88
N GLY A 671 13.71 -27.10 52.17
CA GLY A 671 12.43 -27.66 52.55
C GLY A 671 12.42 -29.18 52.31
N ASP A 672 11.37 -29.69 51.66
CA ASP A 672 11.13 -31.13 51.50
C ASP A 672 11.96 -31.78 50.37
N PHE A 673 12.38 -33.03 50.59
CA PHE A 673 12.94 -33.91 49.54
C PHE A 673 12.05 -35.15 49.37
N LEU A 674 11.25 -35.18 48.31
CA LEU A 674 10.30 -36.26 48.05
C LEU A 674 10.69 -37.03 46.79
N ASN A 675 11.31 -38.21 46.93
CA ASN A 675 11.59 -39.07 45.81
C ASN A 675 10.49 -40.15 45.66
N HIS A 676 9.62 -39.97 44.67
CA HIS A 676 8.60 -40.93 44.25
C HIS A 676 9.01 -41.76 43.03
N SER A 677 10.25 -41.64 42.56
CA SER A 677 10.71 -42.25 41.32
C SER A 677 10.61 -43.78 41.32
N THR A 678 10.31 -44.33 40.14
CA THR A 678 10.41 -45.77 39.84
C THR A 678 11.62 -46.08 38.96
N GLN A 679 12.38 -45.07 38.55
CA GLN A 679 13.43 -45.14 37.53
C GLN A 679 14.82 -45.48 38.09
N ALA A 680 14.89 -46.44 39.03
CA ALA A 680 16.10 -46.80 39.78
C ALA A 680 17.30 -47.25 38.91
N LYS A 681 17.09 -47.56 37.63
CA LYS A 681 18.15 -47.91 36.65
C LYS A 681 18.73 -46.72 35.89
N LEU A 682 17.99 -45.60 35.83
CA LEU A 682 18.41 -44.34 35.20
C LEU A 682 18.95 -43.36 36.25
N TRP A 683 18.55 -43.54 37.51
CA TRP A 683 19.08 -42.84 38.65
C TRP A 683 20.55 -43.20 38.91
N ASP A 684 21.41 -42.19 39.03
CA ASP A 684 22.77 -42.34 39.54
C ASP A 684 23.21 -41.06 40.24
N THR A 685 23.09 -41.03 41.56
CA THR A 685 23.63 -39.95 42.42
C THR A 685 24.78 -40.46 43.29
N THR A 686 25.41 -41.58 42.91
CA THR A 686 26.45 -42.27 43.73
C THR A 686 27.73 -41.46 43.91
N LYS A 687 27.86 -40.33 43.21
CA LYS A 687 28.95 -39.34 43.29
C LYS A 687 28.45 -37.92 43.58
N ALA A 688 27.20 -37.75 43.97
CA ALA A 688 26.60 -36.47 44.32
C ALA A 688 26.18 -36.43 45.80
N ASP A 689 26.24 -35.25 46.39
CA ASP A 689 26.01 -35.04 47.81
C ASP A 689 24.63 -34.38 48.02
N LEU A 690 23.87 -34.92 48.96
CA LEU A 690 22.56 -34.42 49.36
C LEU A 690 22.68 -33.60 50.64
N LEU A 691 22.34 -32.31 50.59
CA LEU A 691 22.51 -31.35 51.67
C LEU A 691 21.13 -30.84 52.10
N LEU A 692 20.63 -31.27 53.26
CA LEU A 692 19.31 -30.86 53.77
C LEU A 692 19.50 -29.81 54.88
N PHE A 693 19.37 -28.52 54.55
CA PHE A 693 19.70 -27.40 55.45
C PHE A 693 18.55 -26.39 55.58
N GLY A 694 17.38 -26.90 55.95
CA GLY A 694 16.20 -26.08 56.26
C GLY A 694 16.10 -25.70 57.74
N ASN A 695 14.94 -25.11 58.10
CA ASN A 695 14.49 -24.95 59.48
C ASN A 695 13.07 -25.55 59.61
N GLY A 696 12.76 -26.18 60.74
CA GLY A 696 11.45 -26.78 60.99
C GLY A 696 11.42 -28.30 60.82
N LEU A 697 10.27 -28.83 60.40
CA LEU A 697 10.06 -30.24 60.07
C LEU A 697 9.99 -30.37 58.54
N HIS A 698 10.82 -31.24 57.97
CA HIS A 698 10.85 -31.55 56.55
C HIS A 698 10.58 -33.04 56.32
N GLN A 699 10.03 -33.38 55.17
CA GLN A 699 9.83 -34.76 54.73
C GLN A 699 10.98 -35.25 53.83
N ILE A 700 11.36 -36.51 54.03
CA ILE A 700 12.32 -37.25 53.21
C ILE A 700 11.60 -38.48 52.65
N GLY A 701 11.08 -38.39 51.41
CA GLY A 701 10.44 -39.51 50.72
C GLY A 701 11.49 -40.46 50.14
N VAL A 702 11.55 -41.70 50.63
CA VAL A 702 12.54 -42.70 50.21
C VAL A 702 11.94 -43.74 49.25
N ALA A 703 12.30 -43.65 47.98
CA ALA A 703 11.94 -44.68 46.98
C ALA A 703 12.96 -45.83 46.99
N GLY A 704 12.55 -46.97 46.42
CA GLY A 704 13.41 -48.11 46.13
C GLY A 704 13.00 -49.35 46.90
N ALA A 705 13.99 -50.21 47.16
CA ALA A 705 13.82 -51.36 48.05
C ALA A 705 14.90 -51.33 49.15
N ASP A 706 14.51 -51.69 50.37
CA ASP A 706 15.45 -52.06 51.42
C ASP A 706 16.11 -53.41 51.06
N LEU A 707 17.37 -53.33 50.62
CA LEU A 707 18.25 -54.46 50.31
C LEU A 707 19.17 -54.82 51.49
N GLY A 708 18.84 -54.32 52.69
CA GLY A 708 19.61 -54.48 53.91
C GLY A 708 20.94 -53.72 53.91
N ALA A 709 21.79 -54.04 54.88
CA ALA A 709 23.14 -53.49 55.02
C ALA A 709 24.14 -54.10 54.00
N SER A 710 23.84 -53.92 52.71
CA SER A 710 24.58 -54.49 51.58
C SER A 710 24.91 -53.42 50.54
N ARG A 711 26.09 -53.54 49.91
CA ARG A 711 26.44 -52.67 48.76
C ARG A 711 25.53 -52.83 47.54
N ALA A 712 24.69 -53.87 47.50
CA ALA A 712 23.63 -53.99 46.49
C ALA A 712 22.71 -52.76 46.47
N GLY A 713 22.48 -52.12 47.62
CA GLY A 713 21.68 -50.90 47.73
C GLY A 713 22.22 -49.65 47.01
N TYR A 714 23.46 -49.68 46.49
CA TYR A 714 24.02 -48.61 45.67
C TYR A 714 23.90 -48.86 44.16
N VAL A 715 23.43 -50.03 43.74
CA VAL A 715 23.42 -50.46 42.34
C VAL A 715 21.98 -50.68 41.89
N SER A 716 21.53 -49.90 40.89
CA SER A 716 20.12 -49.93 40.42
C SER A 716 19.10 -49.62 41.53
N ASN A 717 19.43 -48.69 42.42
CA ASN A 717 18.60 -48.22 43.53
C ASN A 717 18.91 -46.73 43.82
N PHE A 718 18.14 -46.09 44.70
CA PHE A 718 18.25 -44.66 44.97
C PHE A 718 19.32 -44.35 46.04
N ALA A 719 20.56 -44.14 45.59
CA ALA A 719 21.72 -43.97 46.48
C ALA A 719 22.52 -42.69 46.21
N TRP A 720 22.96 -42.02 47.27
CA TRP A 720 23.75 -40.78 47.24
C TRP A 720 25.20 -41.00 47.70
N SER A 721 26.12 -40.13 47.29
CA SER A 721 27.52 -40.16 47.74
C SER A 721 27.67 -39.70 49.18
N ALA A 722 26.95 -38.65 49.57
CA ALA A 722 26.82 -38.22 50.95
C ALA A 722 25.41 -37.73 51.27
N LEU A 723 25.05 -37.78 52.55
CA LEU A 723 23.94 -37.02 53.14
C LEU A 723 24.46 -36.15 54.28
N SER A 724 24.27 -34.84 54.18
CA SER A 724 24.55 -33.89 55.25
C SER A 724 23.24 -33.29 55.77
N LEU A 725 23.05 -33.35 57.09
CA LEU A 725 21.86 -32.85 57.76
C LEU A 725 22.19 -31.57 58.54
N GLY A 726 21.51 -30.47 58.21
CA GLY A 726 21.71 -29.16 58.83
C GLY A 726 21.24 -29.09 60.28
N THR A 727 21.90 -28.21 61.05
CA THR A 727 21.51 -27.92 62.44
C THR A 727 20.11 -27.31 62.50
N GLY A 728 19.38 -27.57 63.59
CA GLY A 728 18.03 -27.02 63.82
C GLY A 728 16.86 -27.70 63.09
N SER A 729 17.09 -28.51 62.05
CA SER A 729 16.02 -29.26 61.37
C SER A 729 15.55 -30.52 62.11
N ARG A 730 14.33 -30.95 61.79
CA ARG A 730 13.74 -32.27 62.07
C ARG A 730 13.32 -32.92 60.75
N TYR A 731 13.39 -34.25 60.67
CA TYR A 731 13.13 -34.99 59.44
C TYR A 731 12.13 -36.11 59.69
N ASP A 732 11.08 -36.16 58.88
CA ASP A 732 10.13 -37.26 58.81
C ASP A 732 10.43 -38.07 57.54
N VAL A 733 11.00 -39.26 57.70
CA VAL A 733 11.36 -40.12 56.57
C VAL A 733 10.18 -41.05 56.29
N VAL A 734 9.63 -40.92 55.10
CA VAL A 734 8.36 -41.54 54.69
C VAL A 734 8.55 -42.39 53.43
N ASP A 735 7.60 -43.28 53.14
CA ASP A 735 7.65 -44.03 51.90
C ASP A 735 7.65 -43.09 50.70
N GLY A 736 8.63 -43.25 49.82
CA GLY A 736 8.71 -42.49 48.60
C GLY A 736 7.67 -42.95 47.59
N ASN A 737 7.34 -44.25 47.50
CA ASN A 737 6.52 -44.74 46.40
C ASN A 737 5.46 -45.77 46.83
N ALA A 738 4.74 -46.33 45.85
CA ALA A 738 3.65 -47.27 46.11
C ALA A 738 4.11 -48.69 46.53
N SER A 739 5.42 -48.95 46.54
CA SER A 739 6.02 -50.24 46.94
C SER A 739 6.56 -50.11 48.37
N VAL A 740 5.80 -50.60 49.34
CA VAL A 740 6.16 -50.51 50.77
C VAL A 740 7.54 -51.12 51.03
N GLY A 741 8.40 -50.36 51.71
CA GLY A 741 9.71 -50.82 52.20
C GLY A 741 10.91 -50.24 51.48
N GLY A 742 10.89 -48.94 51.17
CA GLY A 742 12.07 -48.20 50.72
C GLY A 742 13.16 -48.05 51.79
N ALA A 743 14.37 -47.69 51.38
CA ALA A 743 15.46 -47.31 52.27
C ALA A 743 16.41 -46.34 51.56
N LEU A 744 17.07 -45.46 52.32
CA LEU A 744 18.01 -44.50 51.77
C LEU A 744 19.45 -45.00 51.90
N TYR A 745 20.18 -45.09 50.79
CA TYR A 745 21.59 -45.49 50.78
C TYR A 745 22.49 -44.26 50.58
N VAL A 746 23.45 -44.05 51.47
CA VAL A 746 24.34 -42.87 51.45
C VAL A 746 25.77 -43.31 51.71
N GLY A 747 26.75 -42.86 50.90
CA GLY A 747 28.14 -43.21 51.15
C GLY A 747 28.60 -42.65 52.50
N LEU A 748 28.75 -41.33 52.60
CA LEU A 748 29.01 -40.59 53.83
C LEU A 748 27.72 -40.12 54.50
N ILE A 749 27.73 -40.02 55.83
CA ILE A 749 26.70 -39.28 56.55
C ILE A 749 27.32 -38.27 57.52
N ASP A 750 26.92 -37.02 57.35
CA ASP A 750 27.39 -35.87 58.10
C ASP A 750 26.26 -35.33 58.98
N LEU A 751 26.47 -35.41 60.29
CA LEU A 751 25.53 -34.99 61.30
C LEU A 751 26.08 -33.73 61.98
N GLN A 752 25.62 -32.56 61.54
CA GLN A 752 26.15 -31.26 62.01
C GLN A 752 25.90 -31.01 63.52
N ASP A 753 24.85 -31.62 64.10
CA ASP A 753 24.60 -31.64 65.56
C ASP A 753 25.12 -32.94 66.24
N GLY A 754 25.97 -33.70 65.54
CA GLY A 754 26.48 -35.00 65.94
C GLY A 754 25.38 -36.06 66.13
N LEU A 755 25.69 -37.13 66.86
CA LEU A 755 24.76 -38.24 67.12
C LEU A 755 23.41 -37.82 67.75
N THR A 756 23.35 -36.66 68.42
CA THR A 756 22.10 -36.15 69.00
C THR A 756 21.05 -35.80 67.93
N GLN A 757 21.50 -35.51 66.71
CA GLN A 757 20.62 -35.19 65.57
C GLN A 757 19.72 -36.37 65.18
N LEU A 758 20.12 -37.61 65.44
CA LEU A 758 19.31 -38.81 65.18
C LEU A 758 17.99 -38.82 65.98
N GLN A 759 17.95 -38.15 67.13
CA GLN A 759 16.73 -37.95 67.92
C GLN A 759 15.72 -37.01 67.25
N ARG A 760 16.11 -36.31 66.18
CA ARG A 760 15.26 -35.41 65.39
C ARG A 760 14.77 -36.04 64.08
N ILE A 761 15.13 -37.29 63.83
CA ILE A 761 14.62 -38.10 62.74
C ILE A 761 13.45 -38.93 63.29
N SER A 762 12.34 -38.96 62.56
CA SER A 762 11.21 -39.87 62.72
C SER A 762 11.12 -40.72 61.46
N SER A 763 11.08 -42.05 61.58
CA SER A 763 11.08 -42.95 60.42
C SER A 763 10.73 -44.38 60.83
N ASP A 764 9.94 -45.07 60.00
CA ASP A 764 9.86 -46.55 60.01
C ASP A 764 10.86 -47.21 59.03
N TYR A 765 11.53 -46.40 58.20
CA TYR A 765 12.45 -46.79 57.14
C TYR A 765 13.91 -46.62 57.54
N ASN A 766 14.81 -47.41 56.95
CA ASN A 766 16.23 -47.40 57.28
C ASN A 766 17.04 -46.40 56.42
N ILE A 767 18.11 -45.85 57.01
CA ILE A 767 19.18 -45.16 56.30
C ILE A 767 20.45 -46.00 56.44
N TYR A 768 21.08 -46.36 55.32
CA TYR A 768 22.29 -47.16 55.30
C TYR A 768 23.50 -46.32 54.91
N TYR A 769 24.57 -46.37 55.71
CA TYR A 769 25.82 -45.66 55.45
C TYR A 769 27.00 -46.60 55.18
N ASP A 770 27.98 -46.20 54.35
CA ASP A 770 29.19 -47.01 54.10
C ASP A 770 30.18 -46.89 55.27
N ALA A 771 30.16 -47.85 56.19
CA ALA A 771 30.99 -47.81 57.40
C ALA A 771 32.50 -47.96 57.13
N LEU A 772 32.90 -48.26 55.89
CA LEU A 772 34.30 -48.38 55.48
C LEU A 772 34.90 -47.03 55.03
N LEU A 773 34.08 -46.01 54.80
CA LEU A 773 34.56 -44.66 54.46
C LEU A 773 35.04 -43.91 55.70
N ALA A 774 36.23 -43.29 55.60
CA ALA A 774 36.88 -42.63 56.72
C ALA A 774 36.04 -41.53 57.39
N GLY A 775 35.20 -40.81 56.63
CA GLY A 775 34.28 -39.81 57.17
C GLY A 775 33.23 -40.38 58.14
N ASN A 776 32.90 -41.67 58.03
CA ASN A 776 31.94 -42.35 58.90
C ASN A 776 32.59 -43.03 60.12
N ALA A 777 33.91 -42.89 60.33
CA ALA A 777 34.62 -43.59 61.39
C ALA A 777 34.07 -43.30 62.80
N TYR A 778 33.50 -42.11 63.02
CA TYR A 778 32.86 -41.72 64.29
C TYR A 778 31.61 -42.54 64.64
N LEU A 779 30.98 -43.20 63.65
CA LEU A 779 29.83 -44.09 63.81
C LEU A 779 30.24 -45.53 64.14
N GLY A 780 31.52 -45.88 63.99
CA GLY A 780 32.08 -47.18 64.35
C GLY A 780 31.39 -48.40 63.72
N GLY A 781 30.72 -48.24 62.57
CA GLY A 781 29.97 -49.30 61.89
C GLY A 781 28.76 -49.83 62.67
N ARG A 782 28.22 -49.05 63.61
CA ARG A 782 27.10 -49.44 64.48
C ARG A 782 25.74 -49.14 63.84
N THR A 783 24.71 -49.67 64.47
CA THR A 783 23.30 -49.35 64.24
C THR A 783 22.81 -48.37 65.31
N TYR A 784 22.07 -47.33 64.90
CA TYR A 784 21.51 -46.31 65.78
C TYR A 784 20.01 -46.17 65.49
N ALA A 785 19.16 -46.19 66.52
CA ALA A 785 17.74 -45.94 66.37
C ALA A 785 17.46 -44.44 66.17
N PHE A 786 16.41 -44.11 65.42
CA PHE A 786 15.92 -42.74 65.29
C PHE A 786 15.07 -42.30 66.52
N GLY A 787 14.72 -41.02 66.58
CA GLY A 787 13.94 -40.45 67.68
C GLY A 787 12.46 -40.86 67.71
N GLY A 788 11.93 -41.34 66.57
CA GLY A 788 10.59 -41.89 66.44
C GLY A 788 10.50 -42.90 65.30
N GLY A 789 9.50 -43.79 65.35
CA GLY A 789 9.34 -44.91 64.43
C GLY A 789 10.26 -46.09 64.72
N SER A 790 10.29 -47.06 63.81
CA SER A 790 11.05 -48.31 63.88
C SER A 790 12.34 -48.35 63.06
N GLY A 791 12.62 -47.28 62.31
CA GLY A 791 13.77 -47.14 61.42
C GLY A 791 15.09 -46.89 62.16
N HIS A 792 16.20 -47.19 61.48
CA HIS A 792 17.55 -47.05 62.02
C HIS A 792 18.54 -46.47 61.01
N LEU A 793 19.59 -45.82 61.51
CA LEU A 793 20.84 -45.58 60.78
C LEU A 793 21.75 -46.80 60.94
N ILE A 794 22.06 -47.51 59.85
CA ILE A 794 22.75 -48.81 59.87
C ILE A 794 24.05 -48.77 59.04
N GLY A 795 25.17 -49.20 59.64
CA GLY A 795 26.47 -49.26 58.98
C GLY A 795 26.63 -50.49 58.08
N ILE A 796 26.94 -50.27 56.80
CA ILE A 796 27.37 -51.31 55.85
C ILE A 796 28.86 -51.58 56.09
N THR A 797 29.15 -52.69 56.77
CA THR A 797 30.51 -53.10 57.15
C THR A 797 31.12 -54.13 56.21
N SER A 798 30.34 -54.66 55.26
CA SER A 798 30.82 -55.62 54.26
C SER A 798 31.59 -54.91 53.13
N ALA A 799 32.87 -55.27 52.98
CA ALA A 799 33.57 -55.01 51.73
C ALA A 799 32.82 -55.71 50.58
N ALA A 800 32.84 -55.12 49.38
CA ALA A 800 32.15 -55.69 48.24
C ALA A 800 32.58 -57.16 48.05
N ALA A 801 31.62 -58.08 48.00
CA ALA A 801 31.88 -59.41 47.47
C ALA A 801 32.36 -59.21 46.04
N VAL A 802 33.66 -59.45 45.82
CA VAL A 802 34.28 -59.33 44.51
C VAL A 802 33.46 -60.22 43.57
N PRO A 803 32.88 -59.70 42.49
CA PRO A 803 32.17 -60.54 41.53
C PRO A 803 33.14 -61.60 41.06
N GLU A 804 32.86 -62.87 41.36
CA GLU A 804 33.69 -63.96 40.88
C GLU A 804 33.81 -63.80 39.35
N PRO A 805 35.05 -63.78 38.80
CA PRO A 805 35.21 -63.67 37.36
C PRO A 805 34.41 -64.78 36.69
N ARG A 806 33.85 -64.51 35.51
CA ARG A 806 33.01 -65.47 34.75
C ARG A 806 33.85 -66.61 34.15
N GLU A 807 34.63 -67.31 34.97
CA GLU A 807 35.50 -68.42 34.55
C GLU A 807 34.68 -69.59 33.99
N GLY A 808 33.43 -69.76 34.42
CA GLY A 808 32.49 -70.70 33.80
C GLY A 808 32.30 -70.49 32.29
N ALA A 809 32.40 -69.25 31.78
CA ALA A 809 32.30 -68.99 30.34
C ALA A 809 33.59 -69.37 29.58
N LEU A 810 34.75 -69.18 30.20
CA LEU A 810 36.05 -69.55 29.62
C LEU A 810 36.29 -71.07 29.66
N VAL A 811 35.83 -71.77 30.69
CA VAL A 811 35.90 -73.25 30.77
C VAL A 811 34.96 -73.89 29.75
N VAL A 812 33.72 -73.41 29.61
CA VAL A 812 32.78 -73.92 28.58
C VAL A 812 33.23 -73.55 27.15
N GLY A 813 33.81 -72.37 26.95
CA GLY A 813 34.45 -71.99 25.67
C GLY A 813 35.68 -72.85 25.33
N GLY A 814 36.55 -73.09 26.31
CA GLY A 814 37.75 -73.92 26.12
C GLY A 814 37.41 -75.39 25.82
N LEU A 815 36.42 -75.96 26.52
CA LEU A 815 35.98 -77.34 26.31
C LEU A 815 35.25 -77.53 24.98
N SER A 816 34.50 -76.53 24.49
CA SER A 816 33.86 -76.62 23.17
C SER A 816 34.86 -76.52 22.01
N VAL A 817 35.93 -75.72 22.14
CA VAL A 817 37.04 -75.71 21.17
C VAL A 817 37.81 -77.04 21.17
N LEU A 818 38.07 -77.65 22.33
CA LEU A 818 38.67 -78.98 22.43
C LEU A 818 37.80 -80.08 21.81
N ALA A 819 36.47 -80.03 22.01
CA ALA A 819 35.53 -80.98 21.40
C ALA A 819 35.50 -80.89 19.86
N VAL A 820 35.63 -79.68 19.29
CA VAL A 820 35.75 -79.46 17.84
C VAL A 820 37.11 -79.95 17.31
N TRP A 821 38.19 -79.76 18.07
CA TRP A 821 39.53 -80.23 17.68
C TRP A 821 39.62 -81.77 17.64
N PHE A 822 39.06 -82.46 18.64
CA PHE A 822 39.00 -83.93 18.63
C PHE A 822 38.08 -84.51 17.55
N ARG A 823 37.02 -83.79 17.12
CA ARG A 823 36.21 -84.22 15.97
C ARG A 823 36.91 -84.08 14.60
N ARG A 824 37.96 -83.26 14.47
CA ARG A 824 38.72 -83.11 13.22
C ARG A 824 39.89 -84.08 13.03
N ARG A 825 40.18 -84.96 14.00
CA ARG A 825 41.25 -86.00 13.90
C ARG A 825 40.73 -87.44 13.66
N ARG A 826 39.51 -87.60 13.13
CA ARG A 826 38.94 -88.90 12.68
C ARG A 826 38.32 -88.83 11.28
N ALA A 827 38.98 -88.10 10.37
CA ALA A 827 38.60 -88.04 8.95
C ALA A 827 39.83 -87.80 8.04
N ILE A 828 40.88 -88.60 8.25
CA ILE A 828 41.80 -89.14 7.23
C ILE A 828 42.00 -90.61 7.61
#